data_AF-A0A8H6C0K8-F1
#
_entry.id   AF-A0A8H6C0K8-F1
#
_cell.length_a   1.000
_cell.length_b   1.000
_cell.length_c   1.000
_cell.angle_alpha   90.00
_cell.angle_beta   90.00
_cell.angle_gamma   90.00
#
_symmetry.space_group_name_H-M   'P 1'
#
loop_
_entity.id
_entity.type
_entity.pdbx_description
1 polymer ?
#
loop_
_entity_poly.entity_id
_entity_poly.type
_entity_poly.pdbx_seq_one_letter_code
_entity_poly.pdbx_strand_id
1 'polypeptide(L)'
;MKRSLLRISQEVRQALFEKRPVVSLESTIISHGLPYPQNIEMAKSVEQVLRDNGVVPATCAFIDGVPHVGLDNFEQLRNAVKVSRRDIGYVMANKLNGGTTIASTMILSHLAGIKVFATGGLGGVHRDGQYTMDVSADLTELGRTPVSVVCAGPKSILDIGLTMEYLETQGVFVGTYNPEKVDNLQVPGFYCRESGVPSPYGFESFAEAARVSYYQGMVGSGSVFCIPPPQETAMDSEYIRSVIEKANEKAKEVGVTGKKLTPFLLKEIAVATQGQSVESNIALVKNNARAAAEIAKELSQLERDASVLVVGSVALDTMAKLGPSTKMGDSNIGTVTNSIGGVGYNIARASGYVCDSTKFVSRVGNDAAGKTIQESVPGLGVGSGGTAQYVSMHDSSGELVVACADMSVIEEEFEVDHKASVAVYDCNLSPKTVSKALDNNEYNIIEPTSHVKARRIGEMELAVFPNNKVKLITPTVEELASIYDSMKDKFDDEWFGVLDAMKVDQIRERLDKKWYDKGKDGVLLVSLCSTVEDYKSIPTTSPYRPKSIIYSKGNQVGAVVEYFPVPKDVEVVNVTGAGDTLVGYLAAKISESNWLHHEIGSAEQVWGKWESIYKAQLAAGLTLGCADSVVVDSSLNPFPTEIPKGLFHNDFQLLGHGVRSVTFISFKVYGVGIYIAKKDIPKASSVLMGMADKLKDPQESAQVIEKLLDSDVKFLVRLAPVRNTDFNHLKDGLIKSILAHPKSKEMKTELGVGLDELRQAFTRRGTVPKNHLLYLEMLDGGKMELSYVNPEKKPYKMGVVDSPLVSRQLMLQYLSGAKPLSPSLRDSCIEGFINL
;
A
#
# COMPACT_ATOMS: atom_id res chain seq x y z
N MET A 1 10.29 -3.85 -17.95
CA MET A 1 11.44 -2.91 -17.85
C MET A 1 11.47 -2.39 -16.42
N LYS A 2 12.65 -2.10 -15.83
CA LYS A 2 12.75 -1.56 -14.46
C LYS A 2 12.73 -0.02 -14.49
N ARG A 3 12.12 0.63 -13.50
CA ARG A 3 12.10 2.09 -13.34
C ARG A 3 13.50 2.72 -13.33
N SER A 4 14.50 2.02 -12.80
CA SER A 4 15.90 2.47 -12.74
C SER A 4 16.57 2.69 -14.10
N LEU A 5 15.96 2.22 -15.19
CA LEU A 5 16.47 2.42 -16.56
C LEU A 5 15.91 3.70 -17.21
N LEU A 6 14.90 4.34 -16.62
CA LEU A 6 14.27 5.54 -17.16
C LEU A 6 15.08 6.79 -16.80
N ARG A 7 15.30 7.65 -17.80
CA ARG A 7 15.71 9.05 -17.60
C ARG A 7 14.45 9.90 -17.52
N ILE A 8 14.03 10.20 -16.29
CA ILE A 8 12.93 11.13 -16.02
C ILE A 8 13.52 12.53 -15.85
N SER A 9 12.98 13.52 -16.57
CA SER A 9 13.42 14.92 -16.45
C SER A 9 13.22 15.43 -15.02
N GLN A 10 14.00 16.44 -14.63
CA GLN A 10 13.91 17.01 -13.28
C GLN A 10 12.52 17.59 -13.01
N GLU A 11 11.95 18.28 -13.99
CA GLU A 11 10.59 18.86 -13.90
C GLU A 11 9.54 17.79 -13.63
N VAL A 12 9.54 16.69 -14.39
CA VAL A 12 8.59 15.58 -14.22
C VAL A 12 8.79 14.88 -12.88
N ARG A 13 10.05 14.64 -12.47
CA ARG A 13 10.36 14.02 -11.18
C ARG A 13 9.84 14.88 -10.02
N GLN A 14 10.05 16.18 -10.08
CA GLN A 14 9.58 17.12 -9.06
C GLN A 14 8.05 17.15 -9.02
N ALA A 15 7.38 17.23 -10.18
CA ALA A 15 5.93 17.25 -10.25
C ALA A 15 5.30 15.97 -9.67
N LEU A 16 5.86 14.80 -9.98
CA LEU A 16 5.38 13.53 -9.42
C LEU A 16 5.61 13.44 -7.90
N PHE A 17 6.74 13.96 -7.41
CA PHE A 17 7.02 14.02 -5.97
C PHE A 17 6.03 14.94 -5.23
N GLU A 18 5.74 16.10 -5.82
CA GLU A 18 4.79 17.10 -5.28
C GLU A 18 3.31 16.75 -5.53
N LYS A 19 3.03 15.58 -6.15
CA LYS A 19 1.69 15.19 -6.62
C LYS A 19 1.02 16.25 -7.51
N ARG A 20 1.79 17.02 -8.27
CA ARG A 20 1.27 17.91 -9.32
C ARG A 20 0.82 17.08 -10.54
N PRO A 21 -0.19 17.55 -11.28
CA PRO A 21 -0.67 16.84 -12.46
C PRO A 21 0.40 16.77 -13.55
N VAL A 22 0.58 15.56 -14.09
CA VAL A 22 1.51 15.27 -15.20
C VAL A 22 0.75 14.54 -16.30
N VAL A 23 0.93 14.97 -17.55
CA VAL A 23 0.38 14.30 -18.73
C VAL A 23 1.51 13.89 -19.66
N SER A 24 1.56 12.60 -19.97
CA SER A 24 2.52 12.06 -20.93
C SER A 24 2.08 12.31 -22.37
N LEU A 25 3.03 12.38 -23.29
CA LEU A 25 2.83 12.55 -24.73
C LEU A 25 3.68 11.54 -25.52
N GLU A 26 3.18 11.06 -26.66
CA GLU A 26 3.95 10.18 -27.54
C GLU A 26 4.86 10.96 -28.51
N SER A 27 5.90 10.31 -29.01
CA SER A 27 6.83 10.89 -30.00
C SER A 27 6.68 10.33 -31.41
N THR A 28 5.83 9.33 -31.64
CA THR A 28 5.53 8.84 -33.02
C THR A 28 4.85 9.92 -33.85
N ILE A 29 3.99 10.75 -33.25
CA ILE A 29 3.36 11.86 -33.96
C ILE A 29 4.37 12.88 -34.47
N ILE A 30 5.51 13.05 -33.75
CA ILE A 30 6.62 13.93 -34.12
C ILE A 30 7.45 13.32 -35.25
N SER A 31 7.77 12.03 -35.17
CA SER A 31 8.67 11.38 -36.12
C SER A 31 7.99 10.89 -37.42
N HIS A 32 6.71 10.50 -37.36
CA HIS A 32 6.01 9.84 -38.47
C HIS A 32 4.59 10.38 -38.73
N GLY A 33 4.07 11.28 -37.89
CA GLY A 33 2.68 11.75 -37.96
C GLY A 33 2.48 13.01 -38.81
N LEU A 34 3.45 13.92 -38.84
CA LEU A 34 3.41 15.19 -39.58
C LEU A 34 4.76 15.45 -40.27
N PRO A 35 4.78 16.20 -41.40
CA PRO A 35 6.03 16.58 -42.04
C PRO A 35 6.75 17.69 -41.26
N TYR A 36 8.05 17.81 -41.49
CA TYR A 36 8.88 18.88 -40.93
C TYR A 36 8.65 20.21 -41.66
N PRO A 37 8.60 21.39 -40.98
CA PRO A 37 8.81 21.64 -39.54
C PRO A 37 7.57 21.51 -38.64
N GLN A 38 6.40 21.26 -39.23
CA GLN A 38 5.10 21.29 -38.55
C GLN A 38 5.02 20.26 -37.41
N ASN A 39 5.74 19.14 -37.51
CA ASN A 39 5.83 18.14 -36.45
C ASN A 39 6.44 18.67 -35.14
N ILE A 40 7.54 19.43 -35.19
CA ILE A 40 8.20 19.99 -34.01
C ILE A 40 7.38 21.17 -33.46
N GLU A 41 6.84 22.00 -34.34
CA GLU A 41 5.96 23.12 -33.96
C GLU A 41 4.70 22.61 -33.24
N MET A 42 4.10 21.53 -33.75
CA MET A 42 2.95 20.90 -33.11
C MET A 42 3.31 20.32 -31.74
N ALA A 43 4.41 19.57 -31.62
CA ALA A 43 4.85 19.01 -30.34
C ALA A 43 5.02 20.10 -29.26
N LYS A 44 5.74 21.18 -29.59
CA LYS A 44 5.91 22.34 -28.70
C LYS A 44 4.59 23.00 -28.36
N SER A 45 3.70 23.16 -29.34
CA SER A 45 2.38 23.76 -29.11
C SER A 45 1.51 22.91 -28.18
N VAL A 46 1.60 21.59 -28.23
CA VAL A 46 0.84 20.68 -27.35
C VAL A 46 1.39 20.71 -25.93
N GLU A 47 2.72 20.73 -25.76
CA GLU A 47 3.31 20.94 -24.44
C GLU A 47 2.92 22.29 -23.85
N GLN A 48 2.89 23.35 -24.67
CA GLN A 48 2.43 24.67 -24.21
C GLN A 48 0.97 24.65 -23.74
N VAL A 49 0.08 23.95 -24.45
CA VAL A 49 -1.32 23.79 -24.03
C VAL A 49 -1.40 23.16 -22.64
N LEU A 50 -0.60 22.12 -22.35
CA LEU A 50 -0.57 21.51 -21.02
C LEU A 50 -0.04 22.49 -19.95
N ARG A 51 1.03 23.22 -20.27
CA ARG A 51 1.64 24.23 -19.39
C ARG A 51 0.67 25.36 -19.05
N ASP A 52 -0.05 25.87 -20.04
CA ASP A 52 -1.06 26.92 -19.88
C ASP A 52 -2.22 26.48 -18.97
N ASN A 53 -2.45 25.17 -18.86
CA ASN A 53 -3.44 24.56 -17.97
C ASN A 53 -2.85 24.11 -16.61
N GLY A 54 -1.62 24.52 -16.28
CA GLY A 54 -0.96 24.18 -15.01
C GLY A 54 -0.51 22.72 -14.88
N VAL A 55 -0.37 22.01 -16.00
CA VAL A 55 0.00 20.59 -16.05
C VAL A 55 1.40 20.43 -16.64
N VAL A 56 2.20 19.57 -16.03
CA VAL A 56 3.56 19.30 -16.52
C VAL A 56 3.51 18.30 -17.69
N PRO A 57 3.99 18.67 -18.89
CA PRO A 57 4.09 17.76 -20.02
C PRO A 57 5.25 16.78 -19.86
N ALA A 58 5.06 15.55 -20.32
CA ALA A 58 6.09 14.51 -20.31
C ALA A 58 6.15 13.76 -21.64
N THR A 59 6.75 14.37 -22.66
CA THR A 59 6.99 13.68 -23.94
C THR A 59 7.94 12.50 -23.74
N CYS A 60 7.52 11.31 -24.20
CA CYS A 60 8.26 10.07 -24.05
C CYS A 60 8.99 9.70 -25.35
N ALA A 61 10.24 9.24 -25.27
CA ALA A 61 10.99 8.73 -26.41
C ALA A 61 12.16 7.83 -25.98
N PHE A 62 12.87 7.28 -26.95
CA PHE A 62 14.20 6.69 -26.75
C PHE A 62 15.25 7.60 -27.38
N ILE A 63 16.29 7.96 -26.62
CA ILE A 63 17.45 8.72 -27.09
C ILE A 63 18.69 7.87 -26.86
N ASP A 64 19.42 7.54 -27.92
CA ASP A 64 20.56 6.62 -27.89
C ASP A 64 20.25 5.30 -27.14
N GLY A 65 19.05 4.76 -27.35
CA GLY A 65 18.54 3.55 -26.70
C GLY A 65 18.13 3.72 -25.24
N VAL A 66 18.20 4.93 -24.68
CA VAL A 66 17.79 5.22 -23.30
C VAL A 66 16.35 5.74 -23.27
N PRO A 67 15.42 5.10 -22.53
CA PRO A 67 14.06 5.58 -22.41
C PRO A 67 14.01 6.88 -21.59
N HIS A 68 13.45 7.93 -22.20
CA HIS A 68 13.28 9.25 -21.61
C HIS A 68 11.79 9.56 -21.38
N VAL A 69 11.51 10.23 -20.27
CA VAL A 69 10.18 10.76 -19.90
C VAL A 69 10.34 12.24 -19.53
N GLY A 70 9.85 13.10 -20.42
CA GLY A 70 10.16 14.53 -20.44
C GLY A 70 11.39 14.80 -21.31
N LEU A 71 11.23 15.64 -22.35
CA LEU A 71 12.29 16.00 -23.30
C LEU A 71 12.35 17.51 -23.49
N ASP A 72 13.56 18.06 -23.49
CA ASP A 72 13.78 19.48 -23.80
C ASP A 72 14.05 19.73 -25.29
N ASN A 73 14.47 18.68 -26.02
CA ASN A 73 14.89 18.79 -27.41
C ASN A 73 14.29 17.68 -28.30
N PHE A 74 13.41 18.08 -29.22
CA PHE A 74 12.76 17.17 -30.17
C PHE A 74 13.59 16.89 -31.44
N GLU A 75 14.68 17.62 -31.68
CA GLU A 75 15.46 17.54 -32.92
C GLU A 75 16.03 16.14 -33.19
N GLN A 76 16.39 15.42 -32.12
CA GLN A 76 16.90 14.05 -32.19
C GLN A 76 15.86 13.04 -32.68
N LEU A 77 14.58 13.42 -32.74
CA LEU A 77 13.47 12.56 -33.16
C LEU A 77 13.16 12.63 -34.65
N ARG A 78 13.77 13.55 -35.43
CA ARG A 78 13.48 13.73 -36.87
C ARG A 78 13.61 12.44 -37.68
N ASN A 79 14.63 11.63 -37.38
CA ASN A 79 14.92 10.37 -38.07
C ASN A 79 14.83 9.17 -37.12
N ALA A 80 14.08 9.31 -36.02
CA ALA A 80 13.95 8.24 -35.04
C ALA A 80 13.13 7.07 -35.61
N VAL A 81 13.47 5.84 -35.21
CA VAL A 81 12.68 4.66 -35.60
C VAL A 81 11.36 4.61 -34.82
N LYS A 82 10.29 4.10 -35.42
CA LYS A 82 9.02 3.88 -34.72
C LYS A 82 9.15 2.72 -33.72
N VAL A 83 8.81 2.95 -32.46
CA VAL A 83 9.00 2.00 -31.35
C VAL A 83 7.67 1.61 -30.73
N SER A 84 7.20 0.40 -31.02
CA SER A 84 6.14 -0.28 -30.27
C SER A 84 6.74 -1.25 -29.24
N ARG A 85 5.90 -1.95 -28.46
CA ARG A 85 6.32 -2.83 -27.36
C ARG A 85 7.42 -3.81 -27.76
N ARG A 86 7.29 -4.46 -28.94
CA ARG A 86 8.27 -5.45 -29.43
C ARG A 86 9.61 -4.84 -29.84
N ASP A 87 9.61 -3.56 -30.20
CA ASP A 87 10.78 -2.88 -30.76
C ASP A 87 11.70 -2.33 -29.64
N ILE A 88 11.18 -2.17 -28.40
CA ILE A 88 11.89 -1.62 -27.25
C ILE A 88 13.27 -2.27 -27.03
N GLY A 89 13.31 -3.61 -26.95
CA GLY A 89 14.56 -4.33 -26.69
C GLY A 89 15.62 -4.09 -27.77
N TYR A 90 15.20 -4.03 -29.04
CA TYR A 90 16.08 -3.77 -30.18
C TYR A 90 16.64 -2.34 -30.16
N VAL A 91 15.79 -1.36 -29.88
CA VAL A 91 16.19 0.06 -29.81
C VAL A 91 17.17 0.31 -28.68
N MET A 92 16.93 -0.29 -27.51
CA MET A 92 17.84 -0.20 -26.36
C MET A 92 19.18 -0.89 -26.65
N ALA A 93 19.17 -2.09 -27.23
CA ALA A 93 20.39 -2.84 -27.52
C ALA A 93 21.29 -2.15 -28.55
N ASN A 94 20.69 -1.49 -29.55
CA ASN A 94 21.41 -0.85 -30.64
C ASN A 94 21.63 0.66 -30.43
N LYS A 95 21.27 1.19 -29.26
CA LYS A 95 21.42 2.61 -28.93
C LYS A 95 20.78 3.54 -29.97
N LEU A 96 19.57 3.23 -30.41
CA LEU A 96 18.88 4.00 -31.44
C LEU A 96 17.99 5.11 -30.85
N ASN A 97 17.82 6.19 -31.59
CA ASN A 97 16.76 7.16 -31.34
C ASN A 97 15.42 6.59 -31.80
N GLY A 98 14.40 6.68 -30.96
CA GLY A 98 13.13 6.01 -31.17
C GLY A 98 11.91 6.83 -30.76
N GLY A 99 10.99 7.03 -31.71
CA GLY A 99 9.68 7.63 -31.46
C GLY A 99 8.71 6.58 -30.92
N THR A 100 8.15 6.79 -29.73
CA THR A 100 7.26 5.83 -29.06
C THR A 100 5.85 5.88 -29.62
N THR A 101 5.23 4.72 -29.87
CA THR A 101 3.77 4.63 -30.13
C THR A 101 2.99 4.76 -28.83
N ILE A 102 1.65 4.70 -28.89
CA ILE A 102 0.79 4.58 -27.72
C ILE A 102 1.26 3.47 -26.79
N ALA A 103 1.44 2.23 -27.29
CA ALA A 103 1.89 1.12 -26.47
C ALA A 103 3.20 1.40 -25.69
N SER A 104 4.25 1.88 -26.36
CA SER A 104 5.52 2.18 -25.70
C SER A 104 5.42 3.37 -24.75
N THR A 105 4.62 4.38 -25.10
CA THR A 105 4.40 5.57 -24.27
C THR A 105 3.72 5.17 -22.97
N MET A 106 2.64 4.37 -23.03
CA MET A 106 1.96 3.84 -21.84
C MET A 106 2.91 3.09 -20.90
N ILE A 107 3.79 2.24 -21.44
CA ILE A 107 4.80 1.52 -20.64
C ILE A 107 5.72 2.50 -19.92
N LEU A 108 6.25 3.52 -20.62
CA LEU A 108 7.15 4.50 -20.01
C LEU A 108 6.42 5.38 -18.99
N SER A 109 5.20 5.83 -19.29
CA SER A 109 4.35 6.61 -18.39
C SER A 109 4.07 5.86 -17.09
N HIS A 110 3.62 4.60 -17.18
CA HIS A 110 3.34 3.77 -16.02
C HIS A 110 4.59 3.55 -15.15
N LEU A 111 5.73 3.26 -15.78
CA LEU A 111 7.01 3.10 -15.06
C LEU A 111 7.49 4.40 -14.40
N ALA A 112 7.18 5.56 -14.98
CA ALA A 112 7.48 6.86 -14.38
C ALA A 112 6.54 7.20 -13.21
N GLY A 113 5.31 6.67 -13.21
CA GLY A 113 4.24 7.00 -12.27
C GLY A 113 3.18 7.95 -12.83
N ILE A 114 3.17 8.16 -14.15
CA ILE A 114 2.21 9.03 -14.85
C ILE A 114 0.99 8.21 -15.25
N LYS A 115 -0.21 8.70 -14.92
CA LYS A 115 -1.49 7.99 -15.09
C LYS A 115 -2.32 8.46 -16.29
N VAL A 116 -2.02 9.64 -16.83
CA VAL A 116 -2.75 10.23 -17.96
C VAL A 116 -1.82 10.44 -19.15
N PHE A 117 -2.30 10.09 -20.34
CA PHE A 117 -1.60 10.19 -21.61
C PHE A 117 -2.53 10.83 -22.66
N ALA A 118 -2.08 11.89 -23.33
CA ALA A 118 -2.80 12.49 -24.45
C ALA A 118 -2.17 12.13 -25.80
N THR A 119 -3.00 11.75 -26.77
CA THR A 119 -2.60 11.51 -28.17
C THR A 119 -3.66 12.06 -29.11
N GLY A 120 -3.39 12.06 -30.42
CA GLY A 120 -4.40 12.37 -31.43
C GLY A 120 -5.47 11.29 -31.51
N GLY A 121 -5.09 10.06 -31.84
CA GLY A 121 -6.05 9.00 -32.15
C GLY A 121 -5.50 7.62 -31.90
N LEU A 122 -6.37 6.71 -31.45
CA LEU A 122 -5.99 5.35 -31.09
C LEU A 122 -5.56 4.54 -32.33
N GLY A 123 -4.59 3.63 -32.15
CA GLY A 123 -4.46 2.49 -33.06
C GLY A 123 -5.66 1.54 -32.92
N GLY A 124 -5.75 0.51 -33.75
CA GLY A 124 -6.90 -0.38 -33.67
C GLY A 124 -6.80 -1.58 -34.58
N VAL A 125 -7.94 -2.22 -34.80
CA VAL A 125 -8.10 -3.28 -35.80
C VAL A 125 -8.16 -2.60 -37.17
N HIS A 126 -7.30 -3.01 -38.09
CA HIS A 126 -7.36 -2.49 -39.46
C HIS A 126 -8.59 -3.04 -40.19
N ARG A 127 -9.03 -2.36 -41.26
CA ARG A 127 -10.08 -2.90 -42.15
C ARG A 127 -9.64 -4.27 -42.69
N ASP A 128 -10.58 -5.21 -42.77
CA ASP A 128 -10.32 -6.63 -43.05
C ASP A 128 -9.43 -7.34 -41.99
N GLY A 129 -9.33 -6.77 -40.78
CA GLY A 129 -8.52 -7.26 -39.68
C GLY A 129 -8.91 -8.66 -39.18
N GLN A 130 -10.18 -9.05 -39.33
CA GLN A 130 -10.67 -10.40 -39.04
C GLN A 130 -10.07 -11.48 -39.94
N TYR A 131 -9.53 -11.11 -41.11
CA TYR A 131 -8.86 -12.02 -42.04
C TYR A 131 -7.34 -11.86 -41.99
N THR A 132 -6.87 -10.62 -41.92
CA THR A 132 -5.44 -10.29 -41.99
C THR A 132 -4.73 -10.38 -40.64
N MET A 133 -5.49 -10.32 -39.54
CA MET A 133 -5.01 -10.18 -38.17
C MET A 133 -4.09 -8.96 -37.97
N ASP A 134 -4.24 -7.92 -38.80
CA ASP A 134 -3.52 -6.65 -38.64
C ASP A 134 -4.18 -5.81 -37.53
N VAL A 135 -3.76 -6.08 -36.29
CA VAL A 135 -4.28 -5.45 -35.07
C VAL A 135 -3.16 -4.70 -34.36
N SER A 136 -3.41 -3.44 -34.01
CA SER A 136 -2.43 -2.64 -33.29
C SER A 136 -2.13 -3.22 -31.90
N ALA A 137 -0.83 -3.28 -31.57
CA ALA A 137 -0.36 -3.65 -30.23
C ALA A 137 -0.83 -2.66 -29.14
N ASP A 138 -1.30 -1.47 -29.53
CA ASP A 138 -1.87 -0.48 -28.61
C ASP A 138 -3.08 -1.04 -27.84
N LEU A 139 -3.93 -1.85 -28.48
CA LEU A 139 -5.13 -2.41 -27.85
C LEU A 139 -4.79 -3.42 -26.74
N THR A 140 -3.83 -4.30 -27.00
CA THR A 140 -3.34 -5.24 -25.99
C THR A 140 -2.59 -4.52 -24.87
N GLU A 141 -1.88 -3.43 -25.16
CA GLU A 141 -1.21 -2.65 -24.12
C GLU A 141 -2.21 -1.95 -23.19
N LEU A 142 -3.32 -1.44 -23.73
CA LEU A 142 -4.40 -0.85 -22.95
C LEU A 142 -4.94 -1.83 -21.89
N GLY A 143 -5.09 -3.11 -22.20
CA GLY A 143 -5.53 -4.12 -21.22
C GLY A 143 -4.46 -4.50 -20.19
N ARG A 144 -3.21 -4.07 -20.34
CA ARG A 144 -2.07 -4.48 -19.49
C ARG A 144 -1.49 -3.37 -18.62
N THR A 145 -1.73 -2.12 -18.99
CA THR A 145 -1.02 -0.98 -18.42
C THR A 145 -2.03 0.05 -17.94
N PRO A 146 -2.12 0.31 -16.61
CA PRO A 146 -3.12 1.20 -16.03
C PRO A 146 -2.73 2.66 -16.24
N VAL A 147 -2.92 3.11 -17.48
CA VAL A 147 -2.77 4.50 -17.93
C VAL A 147 -4.00 4.85 -18.74
N SER A 148 -4.61 5.98 -18.44
CA SER A 148 -5.74 6.51 -19.20
C SER A 148 -5.25 7.26 -20.43
N VAL A 149 -5.77 6.87 -21.60
CA VAL A 149 -5.45 7.46 -22.89
C VAL A 149 -6.60 8.36 -23.34
N VAL A 150 -6.29 9.63 -23.54
CA VAL A 150 -7.22 10.66 -24.02
C VAL A 150 -6.96 10.89 -25.50
N CYS A 151 -7.97 10.65 -26.34
CA CYS A 151 -7.82 10.70 -27.79
C CYS A 151 -9.15 11.02 -28.51
N ALA A 152 -9.12 11.26 -29.82
CA ALA A 152 -10.32 11.46 -30.64
C ALA A 152 -10.89 10.14 -31.19
N GLY A 153 -10.83 9.07 -30.40
CA GLY A 153 -11.21 7.71 -30.81
C GLY A 153 -10.19 7.04 -31.75
N PRO A 154 -10.51 5.87 -32.32
CA PRO A 154 -9.65 5.20 -33.29
C PRO A 154 -9.51 6.01 -34.58
N LYS A 155 -8.32 6.00 -35.19
CA LYS A 155 -8.06 6.67 -36.48
C LYS A 155 -9.07 6.21 -37.54
N SER A 156 -9.61 7.13 -38.33
CA SER A 156 -10.68 6.86 -39.33
C SER A 156 -10.35 5.81 -40.40
N ILE A 157 -9.05 5.52 -40.59
CA ILE A 157 -8.56 4.48 -41.51
C ILE A 157 -8.73 3.04 -40.99
N LEU A 158 -9.16 2.89 -39.74
CA LEU A 158 -9.32 1.61 -39.03
C LEU A 158 -10.78 1.14 -39.06
N ASP A 159 -11.00 -0.09 -38.59
CA ASP A 159 -12.33 -0.61 -38.30
C ASP A 159 -12.69 -0.29 -36.83
N ILE A 160 -13.55 0.70 -36.63
CA ILE A 160 -13.90 1.21 -35.30
C ILE A 160 -14.74 0.17 -34.54
N GLY A 161 -15.65 -0.53 -35.21
CA GLY A 161 -16.49 -1.57 -34.61
C GLY A 161 -15.67 -2.72 -34.06
N LEU A 162 -14.81 -3.31 -34.90
CA LEU A 162 -13.91 -4.38 -34.46
C LEU A 162 -12.91 -3.91 -33.39
N THR A 163 -12.53 -2.63 -33.41
CA THR A 163 -11.67 -2.07 -32.36
C THR A 163 -12.39 -2.02 -31.01
N MET A 164 -13.67 -1.66 -30.96
CA MET A 164 -14.45 -1.65 -29.72
C MET A 164 -14.61 -3.06 -29.13
N GLU A 165 -14.97 -4.04 -29.97
CA GLU A 165 -15.07 -5.46 -29.56
C GLU A 165 -13.75 -6.00 -28.99
N TYR A 166 -12.62 -5.62 -29.61
CA TYR A 166 -11.31 -6.03 -29.12
C TYR A 166 -10.99 -5.38 -27.77
N LEU A 167 -11.31 -4.10 -27.57
CA LEU A 167 -11.09 -3.40 -26.30
C LEU A 167 -11.96 -3.96 -25.17
N GLU A 168 -13.21 -4.32 -25.46
CA GLU A 168 -14.06 -5.06 -24.52
C GLU A 168 -13.40 -6.38 -24.11
N THR A 169 -12.92 -7.15 -25.09
CA THR A 169 -12.22 -8.42 -24.83
C THR A 169 -10.96 -8.24 -23.97
N GLN A 170 -10.28 -7.09 -24.08
CA GLN A 170 -9.10 -6.76 -23.25
C GLN A 170 -9.46 -6.16 -21.89
N GLY A 171 -10.75 -5.98 -21.56
CA GLY A 171 -11.20 -5.38 -20.30
C GLY A 171 -10.84 -3.90 -20.18
N VAL A 172 -10.83 -3.18 -21.31
CA VAL A 172 -10.50 -1.75 -21.35
C VAL A 172 -11.77 -0.92 -21.28
N PHE A 173 -11.84 0.01 -20.34
CA PHE A 173 -12.93 0.98 -20.28
C PHE A 173 -12.86 1.93 -21.48
N VAL A 174 -13.98 2.18 -22.16
CA VAL A 174 -14.09 3.17 -23.23
C VAL A 174 -15.28 4.09 -22.97
N GLY A 175 -15.03 5.38 -22.79
CA GLY A 175 -16.07 6.40 -22.59
C GLY A 175 -15.90 7.58 -23.54
N THR A 176 -17.00 8.16 -24.00
CA THR A 176 -16.99 9.36 -24.85
C THR A 176 -17.52 10.57 -24.09
N TYR A 177 -16.86 11.72 -24.26
CA TYR A 177 -17.28 12.97 -23.63
C TYR A 177 -18.64 13.42 -24.17
N ASN A 178 -19.64 13.51 -23.29
CA ASN A 178 -21.04 13.79 -23.61
C ASN A 178 -21.65 14.84 -22.66
N PRO A 179 -21.10 16.07 -22.63
CA PRO A 179 -21.61 17.11 -21.73
C PRO A 179 -23.05 17.53 -22.06
N GLU A 180 -23.49 17.33 -23.31
CA GLU A 180 -24.82 17.67 -23.81
C GLU A 180 -25.85 16.54 -23.62
N LYS A 181 -25.44 15.39 -23.03
CA LYS A 181 -26.29 14.22 -22.77
C LYS A 181 -27.06 13.72 -24.00
N VAL A 182 -26.37 13.61 -25.13
CA VAL A 182 -26.95 13.07 -26.36
C VAL A 182 -27.24 11.57 -26.19
N ASP A 183 -28.46 11.13 -26.53
CA ASP A 183 -28.93 9.74 -26.35
C ASP A 183 -28.21 8.73 -27.26
N ASN A 184 -27.93 9.09 -28.52
CA ASN A 184 -27.23 8.23 -29.48
C ASN A 184 -25.73 8.53 -29.50
N LEU A 185 -25.09 8.43 -28.34
CA LEU A 185 -23.67 8.72 -28.20
C LEU A 185 -22.82 7.72 -28.99
N GLN A 186 -21.96 8.24 -29.86
CA GLN A 186 -21.07 7.43 -30.69
C GLN A 186 -19.61 7.69 -30.32
N VAL A 187 -18.77 6.69 -30.57
CA VAL A 187 -17.32 6.88 -30.52
C VAL A 187 -16.92 7.84 -31.66
N PRO A 188 -16.10 8.87 -31.43
CA PRO A 188 -15.63 9.74 -32.49
C PRO A 188 -14.72 8.97 -33.46
N GLY A 189 -14.84 9.30 -34.74
CA GLY A 189 -14.09 8.69 -35.84
C GLY A 189 -12.85 9.51 -36.20
N PHE A 190 -12.07 9.96 -35.22
CA PHE A 190 -10.88 10.82 -35.37
C PHE A 190 -11.18 12.20 -36.01
N TYR A 191 -11.31 12.29 -37.33
CA TYR A 191 -11.70 13.54 -38.00
C TYR A 191 -13.17 13.93 -37.78
N CYS A 192 -14.00 12.96 -37.40
CA CYS A 192 -15.44 13.11 -37.29
C CYS A 192 -15.90 12.96 -35.84
N ARG A 193 -16.95 13.72 -35.49
CA ARG A 193 -17.62 13.59 -34.19
C ARG A 193 -18.45 12.30 -34.10
N GLU A 194 -18.94 11.81 -35.22
CA GLU A 194 -19.80 10.62 -35.32
C GLU A 194 -19.16 9.58 -36.25
N SER A 195 -18.96 8.36 -35.76
CA SER A 195 -18.35 7.26 -36.53
C SER A 195 -19.35 6.23 -37.08
N GLY A 196 -20.60 6.28 -36.63
CA GLY A 196 -21.59 5.22 -36.80
C GLY A 196 -21.49 4.09 -35.78
N VAL A 197 -20.55 4.14 -34.82
CA VAL A 197 -20.35 3.10 -33.80
C VAL A 197 -20.79 3.61 -32.42
N PRO A 198 -21.73 2.95 -31.72
CA PRO A 198 -22.15 3.35 -30.38
C PRO A 198 -20.99 3.38 -29.38
N SER A 199 -20.97 4.38 -28.51
CA SER A 199 -20.03 4.45 -27.39
C SER A 199 -20.53 3.56 -26.24
N PRO A 200 -19.71 2.67 -25.66
CA PRO A 200 -20.12 1.83 -24.54
C PRO A 200 -20.57 2.63 -23.31
N TYR A 201 -19.85 3.72 -23.03
CA TYR A 201 -20.15 4.66 -21.94
C TYR A 201 -20.05 6.11 -22.41
N GLY A 202 -20.73 7.00 -21.70
CA GLY A 202 -20.56 8.45 -21.81
C GLY A 202 -20.12 9.02 -20.46
N PHE A 203 -19.43 10.16 -20.49
CA PHE A 203 -19.14 10.93 -19.27
C PHE A 203 -19.41 12.41 -19.50
N GLU A 204 -19.97 13.08 -18.50
CA GLU A 204 -20.46 14.46 -18.62
C GLU A 204 -19.41 15.49 -18.16
N SER A 205 -18.44 15.05 -17.36
CA SER A 205 -17.42 15.92 -16.77
C SER A 205 -16.05 15.25 -16.68
N PHE A 206 -14.98 16.04 -16.66
CA PHE A 206 -13.63 15.50 -16.48
C PHE A 206 -13.37 14.95 -15.07
N ALA A 207 -14.10 15.43 -14.05
CA ALA A 207 -14.08 14.86 -12.70
C ALA A 207 -14.62 13.43 -12.68
N GLU A 208 -15.68 13.16 -13.44
CA GLU A 208 -16.21 11.81 -13.62
C GLU A 208 -15.19 10.89 -14.31
N ALA A 209 -14.59 11.36 -15.41
CA ALA A 209 -13.52 10.61 -16.09
C ALA A 209 -12.33 10.32 -15.17
N ALA A 210 -11.93 11.27 -14.31
CA ALA A 210 -10.87 11.07 -13.32
C ALA A 210 -11.22 10.01 -12.27
N ARG A 211 -12.47 9.98 -11.77
CA ARG A 211 -12.93 8.92 -10.86
C ARG A 211 -12.89 7.54 -11.53
N VAL A 212 -13.36 7.44 -12.78
CA VAL A 212 -13.28 6.19 -13.55
C VAL A 212 -11.83 5.77 -13.74
N SER A 213 -10.95 6.70 -14.12
CA SER A 213 -9.50 6.46 -14.26
C SER A 213 -8.88 5.91 -12.98
N TYR A 214 -9.21 6.52 -11.83
CA TYR A 214 -8.72 6.11 -10.52
C TYR A 214 -9.09 4.66 -10.19
N TYR A 215 -10.37 4.30 -10.27
CA TYR A 215 -10.83 2.95 -9.94
C TYR A 215 -10.40 1.91 -10.98
N GLN A 216 -10.43 2.24 -12.28
CA GLN A 216 -9.96 1.34 -13.33
C GLN A 216 -8.47 1.01 -13.18
N GLY A 217 -7.66 1.98 -12.73
CA GLY A 217 -6.26 1.77 -12.41
C GLY A 217 -6.03 0.73 -11.32
N MET A 218 -6.94 0.62 -10.34
CA MET A 218 -6.88 -0.40 -9.27
C MET A 218 -7.16 -1.81 -9.79
N VAL A 219 -7.96 -1.94 -10.86
CA VAL A 219 -8.18 -3.21 -11.57
C VAL A 219 -6.93 -3.63 -12.36
N GLY A 220 -6.00 -2.70 -12.63
CA GLY A 220 -4.77 -2.96 -13.38
C GLY A 220 -4.94 -2.89 -14.90
N SER A 221 -6.00 -2.22 -15.38
CA SER A 221 -6.29 -2.02 -16.80
C SER A 221 -6.30 -0.53 -17.14
N GLY A 222 -6.04 -0.19 -18.41
CA GLY A 222 -6.12 1.17 -18.92
C GLY A 222 -7.55 1.63 -19.18
N SER A 223 -7.69 2.89 -19.57
CA SER A 223 -8.97 3.49 -19.98
C SER A 223 -8.76 4.29 -21.25
N VAL A 224 -9.79 4.36 -22.10
CA VAL A 224 -9.83 5.25 -23.27
C VAL A 224 -10.93 6.29 -23.05
N PHE A 225 -10.53 7.56 -22.99
CA PHE A 225 -11.45 8.68 -22.96
C PHE A 225 -11.46 9.35 -24.33
N CYS A 226 -12.57 9.16 -25.04
CA CYS A 226 -12.80 9.68 -26.37
C CYS A 226 -13.33 11.11 -26.30
N ILE A 227 -12.59 12.05 -26.89
CA ILE A 227 -12.93 13.47 -26.97
C ILE A 227 -13.29 13.79 -28.42
N PRO A 228 -14.55 14.13 -28.74
CA PRO A 228 -14.92 14.51 -30.10
C PRO A 228 -14.09 15.71 -30.61
N PRO A 229 -13.69 15.73 -31.90
CA PRO A 229 -12.95 16.86 -32.47
C PRO A 229 -13.79 18.16 -32.39
N PRO A 230 -13.16 19.35 -32.27
CA PRO A 230 -13.87 20.63 -32.23
C PRO A 230 -14.78 20.82 -33.44
N GLN A 231 -15.99 21.33 -33.23
CA GLN A 231 -17.04 21.43 -34.25
C GLN A 231 -16.57 22.17 -35.51
N GLU A 232 -15.75 23.21 -35.34
CA GLU A 232 -15.27 24.09 -36.41
C GLU A 232 -14.28 23.40 -37.34
N THR A 233 -13.63 22.34 -36.86
CA THR A 233 -12.59 21.59 -37.57
C THR A 233 -12.95 20.13 -37.80
N ALA A 234 -14.13 19.71 -37.32
CA ALA A 234 -14.66 18.39 -37.55
C ALA A 234 -15.05 18.24 -39.03
N MET A 235 -14.73 17.08 -39.60
CA MET A 235 -15.06 16.77 -40.98
C MET A 235 -16.38 16.02 -41.06
N ASP A 236 -17.08 16.18 -42.18
CA ASP A 236 -18.28 15.41 -42.49
C ASP A 236 -17.94 13.91 -42.64
N SER A 237 -18.73 13.07 -41.96
CA SER A 237 -18.47 11.63 -41.86
C SER A 237 -18.61 10.89 -43.20
N GLU A 238 -19.56 11.29 -44.05
CA GLU A 238 -19.75 10.66 -45.36
C GLU A 238 -18.64 11.07 -46.33
N TYR A 239 -18.29 12.36 -46.34
CA TYR A 239 -17.20 12.89 -47.16
C TYR A 239 -15.88 12.21 -46.82
N ILE A 240 -15.46 12.18 -45.54
CA ILE A 240 -14.17 11.60 -45.18
C ILE A 240 -14.15 10.10 -45.43
N ARG A 241 -15.28 9.39 -45.23
CA ARG A 241 -15.38 7.97 -45.52
C ARG A 241 -15.12 7.69 -47.00
N SER A 242 -15.71 8.50 -47.89
CA SER A 242 -15.49 8.39 -49.34
C SER A 242 -14.04 8.64 -49.74
N VAL A 243 -13.35 9.58 -49.05
CA VAL A 243 -11.94 9.88 -49.27
C VAL A 243 -11.06 8.71 -48.83
N ILE A 244 -11.36 8.12 -47.66
CA ILE A 244 -10.61 6.98 -47.10
C ILE A 244 -10.80 5.72 -47.95
N GLU A 245 -12.00 5.48 -48.49
CA GLU A 245 -12.26 4.35 -49.39
C GLU A 245 -11.41 4.45 -50.66
N LYS A 246 -11.41 5.60 -51.32
CA LYS A 246 -10.55 5.86 -52.49
C LYS A 246 -9.06 5.71 -52.18
N ALA A 247 -8.62 6.20 -51.02
CA ALA A 247 -7.23 6.05 -50.59
C ALA A 247 -6.84 4.57 -50.37
N ASN A 248 -7.75 3.76 -49.84
CA ASN A 248 -7.55 2.32 -49.66
C ASN A 248 -7.54 1.56 -50.99
N GLU A 249 -8.42 1.91 -51.94
CA GLU A 249 -8.40 1.35 -53.30
C GLU A 249 -7.07 1.62 -53.98
N LYS A 250 -6.60 2.87 -53.92
CA LYS A 250 -5.29 3.26 -54.46
C LYS A 250 -4.15 2.49 -53.78
N ALA A 251 -4.20 2.30 -52.45
CA ALA A 251 -3.21 1.52 -51.73
C ALA A 251 -3.16 0.05 -52.19
N LYS A 252 -4.33 -0.55 -52.48
CA LYS A 252 -4.44 -1.90 -53.05
C LYS A 252 -3.86 -1.97 -54.46
N GLU A 253 -4.15 -0.98 -55.31
CA GLU A 253 -3.61 -0.89 -56.68
C GLU A 253 -2.09 -0.81 -56.70
N VAL A 254 -1.49 -0.02 -55.80
CA VAL A 254 -0.03 0.16 -55.71
C VAL A 254 0.67 -0.86 -54.79
N GLY A 255 -0.06 -1.81 -54.21
CA GLY A 255 0.49 -2.88 -53.38
C GLY A 255 1.11 -2.43 -52.05
N VAL A 256 0.65 -1.32 -51.46
CA VAL A 256 1.16 -0.81 -50.18
C VAL A 256 0.49 -1.54 -49.01
N THR A 257 1.30 -2.19 -48.16
CA THR A 257 0.81 -3.01 -47.03
C THR A 257 1.65 -2.83 -45.76
N GLY A 258 1.16 -3.36 -44.63
CA GLY A 258 1.86 -3.41 -43.34
C GLY A 258 2.23 -2.03 -42.80
N LYS A 259 3.44 -1.89 -42.21
CA LYS A 259 3.91 -0.64 -41.57
C LYS A 259 3.92 0.59 -42.50
N LYS A 260 3.91 0.40 -43.83
CA LYS A 260 3.90 1.48 -44.83
C LYS A 260 2.50 2.00 -45.18
N LEU A 261 1.44 1.26 -44.82
CA LEU A 261 0.06 1.60 -45.17
C LEU A 261 -0.43 2.88 -44.52
N THR A 262 -0.28 3.02 -43.20
CA THR A 262 -0.77 4.21 -42.48
C THR A 262 -0.17 5.53 -43.00
N PRO A 263 1.17 5.68 -43.17
CA PRO A 263 1.74 6.90 -43.74
C PRO A 263 1.25 7.20 -45.16
N PHE A 264 1.04 6.16 -45.98
CA PHE A 264 0.50 6.31 -47.33
C PHE A 264 -0.93 6.85 -47.30
N LEU A 265 -1.81 6.23 -46.50
CA LEU A 265 -3.21 6.65 -46.40
C LEU A 265 -3.34 8.09 -45.89
N LEU A 266 -2.60 8.46 -44.84
CA LEU A 266 -2.65 9.83 -44.31
C LEU A 266 -2.18 10.87 -45.34
N LYS A 267 -1.18 10.54 -46.16
CA LYS A 267 -0.72 11.42 -47.24
C LYS A 267 -1.78 11.59 -48.33
N GLU A 268 -2.41 10.50 -48.77
CA GLU A 268 -3.47 10.55 -49.78
C GLU A 268 -4.70 11.31 -49.27
N ILE A 269 -5.08 11.12 -48.00
CA ILE A 269 -6.16 11.87 -47.35
C ILE A 269 -5.82 13.36 -47.32
N ALA A 270 -4.61 13.73 -46.88
CA ALA A 270 -4.19 15.14 -46.84
C ALA A 270 -4.29 15.84 -48.21
N VAL A 271 -3.89 15.15 -49.28
CA VAL A 271 -4.01 15.65 -50.66
C VAL A 271 -5.46 15.77 -51.07
N ALA A 272 -6.27 14.72 -50.85
CA ALA A 272 -7.68 14.69 -51.25
C ALA A 272 -8.54 15.73 -50.51
N THR A 273 -8.19 16.06 -49.27
CA THR A 273 -8.89 17.06 -48.44
C THR A 273 -8.26 18.45 -48.54
N GLN A 274 -7.32 18.68 -49.47
CA GLN A 274 -6.61 19.96 -49.63
C GLN A 274 -6.04 20.53 -48.31
N GLY A 275 -5.53 19.65 -47.43
CA GLY A 275 -4.97 20.03 -46.13
C GLY A 275 -5.95 20.14 -44.96
N GLN A 276 -7.27 20.09 -45.17
CA GLN A 276 -8.27 20.18 -44.07
C GLN A 276 -8.11 19.07 -43.02
N SER A 277 -7.74 17.86 -43.42
CA SER A 277 -7.45 16.77 -42.48
C SER A 277 -6.22 17.04 -41.60
N VAL A 278 -5.24 17.81 -42.07
CA VAL A 278 -4.07 18.20 -41.27
C VAL A 278 -4.48 19.25 -40.23
N GLU A 279 -5.29 20.23 -40.63
CA GLU A 279 -5.84 21.25 -39.73
C GLU A 279 -6.70 20.61 -38.62
N SER A 280 -7.61 19.71 -39.01
CA SER A 280 -8.44 18.93 -38.09
C SER A 280 -7.58 18.10 -37.11
N ASN A 281 -6.54 17.43 -37.59
CA ASN A 281 -5.62 16.66 -36.76
C ASN A 281 -4.89 17.53 -35.72
N ILE A 282 -4.42 18.72 -36.11
CA ILE A 282 -3.77 19.64 -35.17
C ILE A 282 -4.77 20.12 -34.11
N ALA A 283 -6.00 20.47 -34.53
CA ALA A 283 -7.05 20.96 -33.64
C ALA A 283 -7.48 19.89 -32.61
N LEU A 284 -7.73 18.65 -33.05
CA LEU A 284 -8.12 17.56 -32.15
C LEU A 284 -6.99 17.18 -31.19
N VAL A 285 -5.72 17.18 -31.61
CA VAL A 285 -4.60 16.86 -30.70
C VAL A 285 -4.52 17.89 -29.57
N LYS A 286 -4.67 19.17 -29.88
CA LYS A 286 -4.73 20.23 -28.86
C LYS A 286 -5.97 20.09 -27.97
N ASN A 287 -7.12 19.73 -28.53
CA ASN A 287 -8.34 19.49 -27.77
C ASN A 287 -8.17 18.34 -26.77
N ASN A 288 -7.58 17.23 -27.21
CA ASN A 288 -7.30 16.07 -26.37
C ASN A 288 -6.30 16.40 -25.26
N ALA A 289 -5.29 17.23 -25.55
CA ALA A 289 -4.35 17.70 -24.53
C ALA A 289 -5.02 18.57 -23.46
N ARG A 290 -5.96 19.44 -23.82
CA ARG A 290 -6.77 20.21 -22.85
C ARG A 290 -7.62 19.29 -21.99
N ALA A 291 -8.35 18.36 -22.59
CA ALA A 291 -9.16 17.39 -21.85
C ALA A 291 -8.30 16.52 -20.92
N ALA A 292 -7.13 16.08 -21.38
CA ALA A 292 -6.19 15.33 -20.56
C ALA A 292 -5.64 16.15 -19.38
N ALA A 293 -5.43 17.46 -19.57
CA ALA A 293 -5.02 18.35 -18.50
C ALA A 293 -6.10 18.44 -17.40
N GLU A 294 -7.37 18.61 -17.78
CA GLU A 294 -8.48 18.61 -16.82
C GLU A 294 -8.59 17.28 -16.07
N ILE A 295 -8.57 16.15 -16.78
CA ILE A 295 -8.60 14.82 -16.15
C ILE A 295 -7.42 14.63 -15.20
N ALA A 296 -6.21 15.05 -15.57
CA ALA A 296 -5.03 14.92 -14.72
C ALA A 296 -5.11 15.80 -13.46
N LYS A 297 -5.68 17.01 -13.55
CA LYS A 297 -5.92 17.89 -12.39
C LYS A 297 -6.91 17.26 -11.41
N GLU A 298 -8.04 16.78 -11.92
CA GLU A 298 -9.07 16.10 -11.12
C GLU A 298 -8.53 14.81 -10.48
N LEU A 299 -7.76 14.01 -11.23
CA LEU A 299 -7.14 12.80 -10.70
C LEU A 299 -6.08 13.12 -9.63
N SER A 300 -5.26 14.15 -9.85
CA SER A 300 -4.31 14.66 -8.86
C SER A 300 -5.03 15.12 -7.59
N GLN A 301 -6.19 15.77 -7.71
CA GLN A 301 -7.00 16.17 -6.56
C GLN A 301 -7.60 14.98 -5.81
N LEU A 302 -8.19 14.01 -6.52
CA LEU A 302 -8.71 12.77 -5.93
C LEU A 302 -7.61 11.98 -5.21
N GLU A 303 -6.37 12.01 -5.71
CA GLU A 303 -5.22 11.38 -5.07
C GLU A 303 -4.60 12.21 -3.93
N ARG A 304 -5.03 13.46 -3.78
CA ARG A 304 -4.73 14.32 -2.64
C ARG A 304 -5.78 14.19 -1.54
N ASP A 305 -7.05 14.05 -1.91
CA ASP A 305 -8.19 13.90 -1.00
C ASP A 305 -8.18 12.49 -0.40
N ALA A 306 -7.76 12.41 0.86
CA ALA A 306 -7.66 11.13 1.55
C ALA A 306 -9.02 10.74 2.14
N SER A 307 -9.32 9.44 2.27
CA SER A 307 -10.44 9.05 3.14
C SER A 307 -10.08 9.32 4.60
N VAL A 308 -8.82 9.09 4.97
CA VAL A 308 -8.27 9.40 6.30
C VAL A 308 -7.01 10.25 6.16
N LEU A 309 -7.00 11.43 6.75
CA LEU A 309 -5.80 12.23 6.96
C LEU A 309 -5.30 12.03 8.39
N VAL A 310 -4.02 11.73 8.57
CA VAL A 310 -3.38 11.70 9.89
C VAL A 310 -2.26 12.72 9.91
N VAL A 311 -2.33 13.69 10.81
CA VAL A 311 -1.29 14.69 11.04
C VAL A 311 -0.75 14.48 12.44
N GLY A 312 0.54 14.17 12.55
CA GLY A 312 1.11 13.91 13.86
C GLY A 312 2.55 13.47 13.82
N SER A 313 3.07 13.11 14.98
CA SER A 313 4.47 12.71 15.18
C SER A 313 4.83 11.39 14.50
N VAL A 314 6.05 11.35 13.98
CA VAL A 314 6.81 10.12 13.69
C VAL A 314 8.14 10.24 14.42
N ALA A 315 8.54 9.18 15.11
CA ALA A 315 9.74 9.18 15.92
C ALA A 315 10.62 7.96 15.63
N LEU A 316 11.91 8.08 15.89
CA LEU A 316 12.80 6.94 16.02
C LEU A 316 12.76 6.48 17.49
N ASP A 317 12.16 5.33 17.72
CA ASP A 317 12.05 4.71 19.03
C ASP A 317 13.30 3.85 19.27
N THR A 318 14.01 4.13 20.36
CA THR A 318 15.22 3.42 20.81
C THR A 318 14.91 2.77 22.15
N MET A 319 14.81 1.45 22.17
CA MET A 319 14.59 0.69 23.41
C MET A 319 15.90 0.06 23.85
N ALA A 320 16.37 0.39 25.04
CA ALA A 320 17.51 -0.24 25.70
C ALA A 320 17.00 -1.19 26.79
N LYS A 321 17.41 -2.47 26.76
CA LYS A 321 17.12 -3.46 27.79
C LYS A 321 18.39 -3.83 28.54
N LEU A 322 18.38 -3.65 29.85
CA LEU A 322 19.52 -3.90 30.72
C LEU A 322 19.66 -5.39 31.04
N GLY A 323 20.90 -5.84 31.20
CA GLY A 323 21.21 -7.19 31.65
C GLY A 323 20.87 -7.43 33.14
N PRO A 324 20.84 -8.71 33.57
CA PRO A 324 20.41 -9.11 34.91
C PRO A 324 21.29 -8.60 36.06
N SER A 325 22.46 -8.04 35.78
CA SER A 325 23.38 -7.50 36.78
C SER A 325 23.62 -6.00 36.53
N THR A 326 22.59 -5.19 36.80
CA THR A 326 22.64 -3.73 36.61
C THR A 326 23.17 -3.01 37.84
N LYS A 327 24.09 -2.08 37.65
CA LYS A 327 24.61 -1.16 38.67
C LYS A 327 24.34 0.29 38.27
N MET A 328 23.63 1.02 39.12
CA MET A 328 23.36 2.45 38.92
C MET A 328 24.66 3.26 38.92
N GLY A 329 24.75 4.24 38.00
CA GLY A 329 25.94 5.10 37.85
C GLY A 329 27.15 4.41 37.21
N ASP A 330 26.96 3.24 36.60
CA ASP A 330 28.01 2.46 35.91
C ASP A 330 27.59 2.10 34.48
N SER A 331 28.51 1.59 33.67
CA SER A 331 28.20 1.09 32.32
C SER A 331 27.69 -0.34 32.39
N ASN A 332 26.46 -0.57 31.92
CA ASN A 332 25.78 -1.87 32.03
C ASN A 332 25.71 -2.56 30.67
N ILE A 333 25.89 -3.89 30.66
CA ILE A 333 25.68 -4.72 29.48
C ILE A 333 24.18 -4.83 29.24
N GLY A 334 23.75 -4.67 27.99
CA GLY A 334 22.35 -4.73 27.59
C GLY A 334 22.20 -4.79 26.08
N THR A 335 20.95 -4.78 25.60
CA THR A 335 20.61 -4.77 24.18
C THR A 335 19.91 -3.47 23.83
N VAL A 336 20.14 -2.95 22.61
CA VAL A 336 19.46 -1.76 22.09
C VAL A 336 18.78 -2.10 20.78
N THR A 337 17.51 -1.75 20.64
CA THR A 337 16.71 -1.94 19.42
C THR A 337 16.11 -0.63 18.97
N ASN A 338 16.12 -0.40 17.65
CA ASN A 338 15.52 0.78 17.05
C ASN A 338 14.32 0.40 16.19
N SER A 339 13.25 1.19 16.28
CA SER A 339 12.04 1.06 15.45
C SER A 339 11.49 2.44 15.09
N ILE A 340 10.66 2.49 14.04
CA ILE A 340 9.92 3.72 13.72
C ILE A 340 8.59 3.66 14.48
N GLY A 341 8.36 4.67 15.30
CA GLY A 341 7.15 4.84 16.09
C GLY A 341 6.60 6.25 15.98
N GLY A 342 5.97 6.71 17.06
CA GLY A 342 5.20 7.97 17.10
C GLY A 342 3.70 7.75 16.90
N VAL A 343 2.92 8.53 17.63
CA VAL A 343 1.45 8.40 17.70
C VAL A 343 0.83 8.57 16.31
N GLY A 344 1.18 9.65 15.61
CA GLY A 344 0.67 9.91 14.27
C GLY A 344 1.02 8.78 13.28
N TYR A 345 2.25 8.28 13.33
CA TYR A 345 2.69 7.18 12.47
C TYR A 345 1.94 5.88 12.74
N ASN A 346 1.74 5.53 14.02
CA ASN A 346 1.01 4.33 14.41
C ASN A 346 -0.47 4.39 14.01
N ILE A 347 -1.13 5.54 14.22
CA ILE A 347 -2.51 5.78 13.77
C ILE A 347 -2.61 5.62 12.25
N ALA A 348 -1.71 6.26 11.48
CA ALA A 348 -1.72 6.17 10.03
C ALA A 348 -1.48 4.75 9.52
N ARG A 349 -0.59 4.00 10.18
CA ARG A 349 -0.36 2.60 9.83
C ARG A 349 -1.60 1.74 10.12
N ALA A 350 -2.23 1.92 11.28
CA ALA A 350 -3.44 1.21 11.65
C ALA A 350 -4.62 1.52 10.72
N SER A 351 -4.85 2.80 10.39
CA SER A 351 -5.90 3.19 9.44
C SER A 351 -5.59 2.69 8.03
N GLY A 352 -4.32 2.68 7.62
CA GLY A 352 -3.87 2.16 6.32
C GLY A 352 -4.11 0.66 6.12
N TYR A 353 -4.23 -0.13 7.20
CA TYR A 353 -4.62 -1.55 7.09
C TYR A 353 -6.12 -1.75 6.83
N VAL A 354 -6.93 -0.72 7.10
CA VAL A 354 -8.39 -0.76 6.97
C VAL A 354 -8.86 0.02 5.74
N CYS A 355 -8.17 1.11 5.41
CA CYS A 355 -8.50 2.05 4.35
C CYS A 355 -7.28 2.37 3.48
N ASP A 356 -7.37 2.03 2.19
CA ASP A 356 -6.30 2.24 1.20
C ASP A 356 -6.01 3.72 0.90
N SER A 357 -6.91 4.63 1.27
CA SER A 357 -6.79 6.09 1.09
C SER A 357 -6.43 6.80 2.40
N THR A 358 -5.47 6.24 3.16
CA THR A 358 -4.87 6.94 4.30
C THR A 358 -3.69 7.79 3.85
N LYS A 359 -3.66 9.06 4.27
CA LYS A 359 -2.54 9.98 4.09
C LYS A 359 -1.93 10.35 5.43
N PHE A 360 -0.62 10.21 5.54
CA PHE A 360 0.15 10.63 6.71
C PHE A 360 0.94 11.90 6.42
N VAL A 361 0.83 12.89 7.32
CA VAL A 361 1.57 14.14 7.28
C VAL A 361 2.36 14.28 8.57
N SER A 362 3.66 14.44 8.44
CA SER A 362 4.57 14.65 9.56
C SER A 362 5.82 15.39 9.12
N ARG A 363 6.69 15.68 10.09
CA ARG A 363 7.99 16.31 9.89
C ARG A 363 9.08 15.54 10.61
N VAL A 364 10.26 15.51 9.99
CA VAL A 364 11.50 15.01 10.59
C VAL A 364 12.58 16.09 10.54
N GLY A 365 13.62 15.97 11.35
CA GLY A 365 14.78 16.84 11.27
C GLY A 365 15.70 16.46 10.10
N ASN A 366 16.59 17.37 9.71
CA ASN A 366 17.63 17.07 8.72
C ASN A 366 18.84 16.37 9.37
N ASP A 367 18.61 15.22 10.01
CA ASP A 367 19.62 14.44 10.72
C ASP A 367 19.59 12.96 10.30
N ALA A 368 20.43 12.12 10.93
CA ALA A 368 20.55 10.70 10.59
C ALA A 368 19.25 9.93 10.89
N ALA A 369 18.56 10.27 11.98
CA ALA A 369 17.28 9.66 12.33
C ALA A 369 16.21 10.03 11.28
N GLY A 370 16.15 11.30 10.86
CA GLY A 370 15.20 11.77 9.87
C GLY A 370 15.40 11.13 8.51
N LYS A 371 16.66 10.96 8.08
CA LYS A 371 16.99 10.21 6.86
C LYS A 371 16.54 8.75 6.94
N THR A 372 16.79 8.09 8.07
CA THR A 372 16.37 6.70 8.31
C THR A 372 14.86 6.54 8.22
N ILE A 373 14.10 7.48 8.82
CA ILE A 373 12.64 7.48 8.74
C ILE A 373 12.18 7.74 7.30
N GLN A 374 12.77 8.72 6.60
CA GLN A 374 12.39 9.06 5.21
C GLN A 374 12.63 7.93 4.20
N GLU A 375 13.62 7.06 4.43
CA GLU A 375 13.82 5.86 3.60
C GLU A 375 12.66 4.87 3.72
N SER A 376 12.04 4.78 4.91
CA SER A 376 10.93 3.87 5.19
C SER A 376 9.56 4.51 4.97
N VAL A 377 9.46 5.82 5.18
CA VAL A 377 8.24 6.63 5.10
C VAL A 377 8.53 7.84 4.19
N PRO A 378 8.41 7.68 2.86
CA PRO A 378 8.73 8.76 1.93
C PRO A 378 7.66 9.86 1.96
N GLY A 379 8.06 11.09 1.68
CA GLY A 379 7.15 12.24 1.54
C GLY A 379 6.93 13.07 2.81
N LEU A 380 7.68 12.80 3.88
CA LEU A 380 7.66 13.61 5.11
C LEU A 380 8.33 14.97 4.92
N GLY A 381 7.76 16.00 5.54
CA GLY A 381 8.36 17.34 5.57
C GLY A 381 9.65 17.36 6.39
N VAL A 382 10.47 18.39 6.19
CA VAL A 382 11.70 18.60 6.97
C VAL A 382 11.56 19.85 7.85
N GLY A 383 11.80 19.69 9.15
CA GLY A 383 11.81 20.75 10.15
C GLY A 383 13.19 21.32 10.44
N SER A 384 13.23 22.39 11.24
CA SER A 384 14.49 23.02 11.65
C SER A 384 15.13 22.37 12.88
N GLY A 385 14.33 21.70 13.73
CA GLY A 385 14.75 20.92 14.88
C GLY A 385 15.26 19.52 14.56
N GLY A 386 15.66 18.80 15.61
CA GLY A 386 16.08 17.39 15.53
C GLY A 386 14.88 16.46 15.33
N THR A 387 15.06 15.38 14.58
CA THR A 387 14.04 14.35 14.39
C THR A 387 13.55 13.84 15.73
N ALA A 388 12.23 13.66 15.85
CA ALA A 388 11.64 13.18 17.09
C ALA A 388 12.22 11.81 17.47
N GLN A 389 12.52 11.65 18.75
CA GLN A 389 13.12 10.44 19.30
C GLN A 389 12.45 10.07 20.61
N TYR A 390 12.20 8.78 20.77
CA TYR A 390 11.72 8.20 22.02
C TYR A 390 12.74 7.19 22.49
N VAL A 391 13.41 7.45 23.60
CA VAL A 391 14.44 6.56 24.16
C VAL A 391 13.92 5.97 25.46
N SER A 392 13.71 4.66 25.52
CA SER A 392 13.29 3.95 26.72
C SER A 392 14.38 3.03 27.25
N MET A 393 14.46 2.90 28.57
CA MET A 393 15.35 1.97 29.25
C MET A 393 14.52 1.00 30.09
N HIS A 394 14.77 -0.28 29.93
CA HIS A 394 14.03 -1.38 30.54
C HIS A 394 14.96 -2.26 31.37
N ASP A 395 14.45 -2.87 32.43
CA ASP A 395 15.20 -3.83 33.23
C ASP A 395 15.33 -5.20 32.53
N SER A 396 15.98 -6.17 33.19
CA SER A 396 16.18 -7.50 32.61
C SER A 396 14.88 -8.30 32.39
N SER A 397 13.80 -7.97 33.11
CA SER A 397 12.45 -8.50 32.86
C SER A 397 11.79 -7.84 31.65
N GLY A 398 12.22 -6.65 31.25
CA GLY A 398 11.59 -5.85 30.20
C GLY A 398 10.65 -4.76 30.74
N GLU A 399 10.56 -4.59 32.05
CA GLU A 399 9.79 -3.51 32.68
C GLU A 399 10.46 -2.16 32.43
N LEU A 400 9.66 -1.13 32.15
CA LEU A 400 10.15 0.21 31.87
C LEU A 400 10.74 0.85 33.15
N VAL A 401 11.99 1.28 33.09
CA VAL A 401 12.67 2.00 34.17
C VAL A 401 12.50 3.51 33.98
N VAL A 402 12.84 4.02 32.78
CA VAL A 402 12.76 5.44 32.44
C VAL A 402 12.67 5.62 30.93
N ALA A 403 12.01 6.68 30.47
CA ALA A 403 12.01 7.08 29.06
C ALA A 403 12.22 8.60 28.90
N CYS A 404 12.78 8.99 27.76
CA CYS A 404 12.91 10.36 27.30
C CYS A 404 12.23 10.50 25.93
N ALA A 405 11.43 11.54 25.73
CA ALA A 405 10.74 11.82 24.49
C ALA A 405 11.03 13.25 24.02
N ASP A 406 11.76 13.40 22.91
CA ASP A 406 11.93 14.68 22.23
C ASP A 406 11.03 14.68 20.99
N MET A 407 10.08 15.62 20.96
CA MET A 407 9.10 15.76 19.87
C MET A 407 9.15 17.17 19.26
N SER A 408 10.24 17.92 19.46
CA SER A 408 10.31 19.36 19.12
C SER A 408 10.05 19.67 17.65
N VAL A 409 10.50 18.82 16.72
CA VAL A 409 10.36 19.08 15.27
C VAL A 409 8.91 19.10 14.77
N ILE A 410 8.01 18.33 15.40
CA ILE A 410 6.59 18.30 15.01
C ILE A 410 5.78 19.44 15.69
N GLU A 411 6.36 20.07 16.71
CA GLU A 411 5.74 21.21 17.41
C GLU A 411 5.89 22.51 16.60
N GLU A 412 6.90 22.60 15.72
CA GLU A 412 7.06 23.70 14.77
C GLU A 412 5.79 23.90 13.93
N GLU A 413 5.35 25.16 13.75
CA GLU A 413 4.19 25.44 12.89
C GLU A 413 4.48 25.05 11.43
N PHE A 414 3.52 24.39 10.78
CA PHE A 414 3.54 24.11 9.34
C PHE A 414 2.13 24.10 8.75
N GLU A 415 2.06 24.24 7.43
CA GLU A 415 0.80 24.25 6.70
C GLU A 415 0.29 22.83 6.47
N VAL A 416 -0.99 22.60 6.77
CA VAL A 416 -1.69 21.33 6.53
C VAL A 416 -2.77 21.57 5.47
N ASP A 417 -2.37 21.69 4.20
CA ASP A 417 -3.30 21.94 3.09
C ASP A 417 -3.84 20.63 2.47
N HIS A 418 -4.54 19.84 3.28
CA HIS A 418 -5.13 18.58 2.85
C HIS A 418 -6.56 18.41 3.34
N LYS A 419 -7.42 17.94 2.43
CA LYS A 419 -8.79 17.54 2.72
C LYS A 419 -8.89 16.03 2.83
N ALA A 420 -9.79 15.59 3.71
CA ALA A 420 -10.15 14.21 3.90
C ALA A 420 -11.57 14.08 4.45
N SER A 421 -12.15 12.89 4.28
CA SER A 421 -13.43 12.56 4.92
C SER A 421 -13.31 12.60 6.44
N VAL A 422 -12.18 12.14 6.99
CA VAL A 422 -11.83 12.20 8.41
C VAL A 422 -10.39 12.64 8.57
N ALA A 423 -10.12 13.55 9.51
CA ALA A 423 -8.77 13.98 9.86
C ALA A 423 -8.46 13.69 11.33
N VAL A 424 -7.30 13.12 11.62
CA VAL A 424 -6.80 12.83 12.97
C VAL A 424 -5.58 13.70 13.25
N TYR A 425 -5.58 14.40 14.38
CA TYR A 425 -4.47 15.23 14.83
C TYR A 425 -3.97 14.75 16.19
N ASP A 426 -2.69 14.45 16.32
CA ASP A 426 -2.11 14.15 17.62
C ASP A 426 -1.81 15.44 18.42
N CYS A 427 -1.83 15.37 19.76
CA CYS A 427 -1.51 16.52 20.61
C CYS A 427 -0.01 16.87 20.66
N ASN A 428 0.85 16.18 19.89
CA ASN A 428 2.24 16.62 19.73
C ASN A 428 2.34 17.86 18.84
N LEU A 429 1.35 18.11 17.98
CA LEU A 429 1.26 19.32 17.17
C LEU A 429 1.10 20.58 18.04
N SER A 430 1.49 21.74 17.49
CA SER A 430 1.18 23.02 18.09
C SER A 430 -0.31 23.36 17.97
N PRO A 431 -0.94 23.98 18.99
CA PRO A 431 -2.36 24.35 18.95
C PRO A 431 -2.75 25.18 17.73
N LYS A 432 -1.87 26.07 17.28
CA LYS A 432 -2.08 26.90 16.08
C LYS A 432 -2.11 26.10 14.78
N THR A 433 -1.24 25.09 14.65
CA THR A 433 -1.23 24.22 13.47
C THR A 433 -2.54 23.45 13.38
N VAL A 434 -2.98 22.87 14.50
CA VAL A 434 -4.26 22.17 14.58
C VAL A 434 -5.41 23.13 14.29
N SER A 435 -5.45 24.30 14.93
CA SER A 435 -6.53 25.30 14.76
C SER A 435 -6.73 25.71 13.30
N LYS A 436 -5.64 25.96 12.56
CA LYS A 436 -5.68 26.26 11.12
C LYS A 436 -6.19 25.08 10.28
N ALA A 437 -5.81 23.86 10.65
CA ALA A 437 -6.16 22.65 9.91
C ALA A 437 -7.60 22.18 10.15
N LEU A 438 -8.20 22.51 11.31
CA LEU A 438 -9.57 22.14 11.65
C LEU A 438 -10.61 22.67 10.64
N ASP A 439 -10.32 23.77 9.96
CA ASP A 439 -11.22 24.36 8.95
C ASP A 439 -11.17 23.64 7.59
N ASN A 440 -10.18 22.77 7.38
CA ASN A 440 -10.02 22.05 6.12
C ASN A 440 -10.92 20.80 6.03
N ASN A 441 -11.43 20.31 7.17
CA ASN A 441 -12.11 19.02 7.27
C ASN A 441 -13.33 19.11 8.20
N GLU A 442 -14.41 18.40 7.89
CA GLU A 442 -15.64 18.39 8.70
C GLU A 442 -15.53 17.48 9.93
N TYR A 443 -14.90 16.30 9.77
CA TYR A 443 -14.77 15.28 10.81
C TYR A 443 -13.34 15.24 11.36
N ASN A 444 -13.07 16.10 12.33
CA ASN A 444 -11.77 16.14 13.00
C ASN A 444 -11.77 15.31 14.29
N ILE A 445 -10.75 14.47 14.45
CA ILE A 445 -10.46 13.66 15.63
C ILE A 445 -9.18 14.20 16.26
N ILE A 446 -9.17 14.40 17.59
CA ILE A 446 -7.93 14.75 18.32
C ILE A 446 -7.53 13.55 19.17
N GLU A 447 -6.27 13.10 19.02
CA GLU A 447 -5.69 12.08 19.89
C GLU A 447 -4.76 12.73 20.94
N PRO A 448 -5.12 12.68 22.23
CA PRO A 448 -4.23 13.01 23.33
C PRO A 448 -3.02 12.08 23.39
N THR A 449 -1.85 12.61 23.78
CA THR A 449 -0.59 11.83 23.76
C THR A 449 0.13 11.77 25.10
N SER A 450 -0.26 12.62 26.04
CA SER A 450 0.20 12.64 27.42
C SER A 450 -0.65 13.63 28.21
N HIS A 451 -0.68 13.49 29.53
CA HIS A 451 -1.36 14.46 30.41
C HIS A 451 -0.89 15.91 30.19
N VAL A 452 0.41 16.14 29.91
CA VAL A 452 0.95 17.48 29.62
C VAL A 452 0.42 18.01 28.30
N LYS A 453 0.52 17.21 27.24
CA LYS A 453 0.15 17.64 25.88
C LYS A 453 -1.34 17.72 25.67
N ALA A 454 -2.15 16.93 26.38
CA ALA A 454 -3.60 16.98 26.34
C ALA A 454 -4.15 18.37 26.73
N ARG A 455 -3.44 19.13 27.59
CA ARG A 455 -3.79 20.51 27.96
C ARG A 455 -3.81 21.46 26.76
N ARG A 456 -3.08 21.16 25.69
CA ARG A 456 -3.03 21.96 24.44
C ARG A 456 -4.37 22.08 23.76
N ILE A 457 -5.31 21.14 23.99
CA ILE A 457 -6.68 21.23 23.48
C ILE A 457 -7.36 22.51 23.97
N GLY A 458 -7.10 22.90 25.23
CA GLY A 458 -7.57 24.16 25.80
C GLY A 458 -6.97 25.40 25.12
N GLU A 459 -5.94 25.28 24.28
CA GLU A 459 -5.31 26.41 23.57
C GLU A 459 -5.73 26.50 22.09
N MET A 460 -6.55 25.55 21.61
CA MET A 460 -7.03 25.51 20.22
C MET A 460 -8.24 26.43 20.00
N GLU A 461 -8.44 26.87 18.75
CA GLU A 461 -9.63 27.61 18.31
C GLU A 461 -10.79 26.63 18.07
N LEU A 462 -11.51 26.31 19.15
CA LEU A 462 -12.64 25.40 19.14
C LEU A 462 -13.98 26.13 18.97
N ALA A 463 -14.94 25.44 18.37
CA ALA A 463 -16.35 25.81 18.39
C ALA A 463 -17.13 24.85 19.29
N VAL A 464 -18.25 25.31 19.83
CA VAL A 464 -19.13 24.51 20.71
C VAL A 464 -20.22 23.81 19.90
N PHE A 465 -20.80 22.76 20.49
CA PHE A 465 -21.95 22.06 19.91
C PHE A 465 -23.09 23.04 19.55
N PRO A 466 -23.81 22.86 18.41
CA PRO A 466 -23.68 21.77 17.43
C PRO A 466 -22.62 22.00 16.35
N ASN A 467 -21.97 23.17 16.35
CA ASN A 467 -21.00 23.59 15.33
C ASN A 467 -19.56 23.22 15.71
N ASN A 468 -19.36 22.23 16.59
CA ASN A 468 -18.04 21.84 17.07
C ASN A 468 -17.14 21.37 15.92
N LYS A 469 -15.92 21.94 15.85
CA LYS A 469 -14.91 21.58 14.85
C LYS A 469 -14.29 20.21 15.10
N VAL A 470 -14.17 19.81 16.37
CA VAL A 470 -13.66 18.49 16.79
C VAL A 470 -14.86 17.58 17.10
N LYS A 471 -14.96 16.44 16.41
CA LYS A 471 -16.08 15.49 16.53
C LYS A 471 -15.78 14.32 17.47
N LEU A 472 -14.52 13.97 17.67
CA LEU A 472 -14.12 12.88 18.56
C LEU A 472 -12.79 13.20 19.25
N ILE A 473 -12.69 12.83 20.52
CA ILE A 473 -11.45 12.75 21.28
C ILE A 473 -11.40 11.41 22.00
N THR A 474 -10.20 10.87 22.21
CA THR A 474 -10.00 9.54 22.81
C THR A 474 -9.06 9.58 24.04
N PRO A 475 -9.31 10.47 25.02
CA PRO A 475 -8.44 10.62 26.19
C PRO A 475 -8.49 9.40 27.11
N THR A 476 -7.36 9.11 27.75
CA THR A 476 -7.33 8.38 29.02
C THR A 476 -7.97 9.21 30.14
N VAL A 477 -8.24 8.58 31.31
CA VAL A 477 -8.82 9.28 32.47
C VAL A 477 -7.91 10.44 32.95
N GLU A 478 -6.60 10.24 32.93
CA GLU A 478 -5.62 11.27 33.33
C GLU A 478 -5.55 12.44 32.34
N GLU A 479 -5.61 12.13 31.04
CA GLU A 479 -5.65 13.15 29.99
C GLU A 479 -6.96 13.92 30.03
N LEU A 480 -8.09 13.25 30.29
CA LEU A 480 -9.39 13.91 30.44
C LEU A 480 -9.37 14.91 31.60
N ALA A 481 -8.77 14.55 32.74
CA ALA A 481 -8.58 15.48 33.85
C ALA A 481 -7.72 16.68 33.46
N SER A 482 -6.64 16.45 32.70
CA SER A 482 -5.75 17.51 32.22
C SER A 482 -6.44 18.46 31.24
N ILE A 483 -7.28 17.91 30.36
CA ILE A 483 -8.13 18.68 29.44
C ILE A 483 -9.11 19.54 30.24
N TYR A 484 -9.80 18.97 31.24
CA TYR A 484 -10.69 19.72 32.12
C TYR A 484 -9.96 20.87 32.82
N ASP A 485 -8.79 20.62 33.41
CA ASP A 485 -8.00 21.64 34.09
C ASP A 485 -7.55 22.78 33.16
N SER A 486 -7.33 22.50 31.87
CA SER A 486 -6.98 23.52 30.88
C SER A 486 -8.17 24.39 30.43
N MET A 487 -9.40 23.92 30.66
CA MET A 487 -10.62 24.58 30.19
C MET A 487 -11.52 25.08 31.33
N LYS A 488 -11.31 24.66 32.57
CA LYS A 488 -12.24 24.94 33.69
C LYS A 488 -12.52 26.42 33.91
N ASP A 489 -11.52 27.28 33.71
CA ASP A 489 -11.65 28.73 33.88
C ASP A 489 -12.30 29.42 32.66
N LYS A 490 -12.59 28.66 31.59
CA LYS A 490 -13.34 29.13 30.42
C LYS A 490 -14.84 28.90 30.53
N PHE A 491 -15.30 28.15 31.52
CA PHE A 491 -16.72 27.93 31.77
C PHE A 491 -17.24 28.99 32.74
N ASP A 492 -18.33 29.66 32.37
CA ASP A 492 -19.07 30.61 33.22
C ASP A 492 -20.34 29.97 33.80
N ASP A 493 -21.12 30.75 34.56
CA ASP A 493 -22.37 30.28 35.17
C ASP A 493 -23.42 29.84 34.12
N GLU A 494 -23.35 30.33 32.88
CA GLU A 494 -24.28 29.95 31.81
C GLU A 494 -24.08 28.49 31.37
N TRP A 495 -22.84 27.99 31.42
CA TRP A 495 -22.54 26.59 31.10
C TRP A 495 -23.21 25.60 32.06
N PHE A 496 -23.31 25.95 33.34
CA PHE A 496 -24.01 25.10 34.31
C PHE A 496 -25.50 25.03 34.02
N GLY A 497 -26.11 26.14 33.56
CA GLY A 497 -27.48 26.15 33.06
C GLY A 497 -27.70 25.24 31.84
N VAL A 498 -26.72 25.14 30.94
CA VAL A 498 -26.76 24.21 29.80
C VAL A 498 -26.68 22.75 30.27
N LEU A 499 -25.79 22.43 31.22
CA LEU A 499 -25.66 21.08 31.78
C LEU A 499 -26.94 20.65 32.52
N ASP A 500 -27.55 21.56 33.26
CA ASP A 500 -28.84 21.34 33.93
C ASP A 500 -29.96 21.14 32.92
N ALA A 501 -30.00 21.91 31.83
CA ALA A 501 -30.96 21.75 30.74
C ALA A 501 -30.81 20.42 29.99
N MET A 502 -29.59 19.85 29.96
CA MET A 502 -29.28 18.50 29.45
C MET A 502 -29.58 17.39 30.46
N LYS A 503 -29.88 17.74 31.73
CA LYS A 503 -30.15 16.83 32.84
C LYS A 503 -29.03 15.81 33.07
N VAL A 504 -27.79 16.29 33.07
CA VAL A 504 -26.59 15.45 33.24
C VAL A 504 -26.52 14.84 34.65
N ASP A 505 -27.22 15.42 35.62
CA ASP A 505 -27.50 14.85 36.94
C ASP A 505 -28.10 13.44 36.86
N GLN A 506 -29.02 13.19 35.91
CA GLN A 506 -29.60 11.85 35.70
C GLN A 506 -28.57 10.80 35.27
N ILE A 507 -27.57 11.22 34.49
CA ILE A 507 -26.45 10.36 34.12
C ILE A 507 -25.57 10.13 35.34
N ARG A 508 -25.24 11.19 36.09
CA ARG A 508 -24.41 11.09 37.30
C ARG A 508 -25.01 10.18 38.37
N GLU A 509 -26.34 10.20 38.57
CA GLU A 509 -27.03 9.33 39.53
C GLU A 509 -27.05 7.86 39.10
N ARG A 510 -27.09 7.61 37.79
CA ARG A 510 -27.18 6.26 37.19
C ARG A 510 -25.81 5.64 36.90
N LEU A 511 -24.78 6.47 36.74
CA LEU A 511 -23.40 6.02 36.70
C LEU A 511 -23.02 5.51 38.09
N ASP A 512 -22.59 4.25 38.19
CA ASP A 512 -21.95 3.74 39.40
C ASP A 512 -20.80 4.69 39.80
N LYS A 513 -20.57 4.90 41.11
CA LYS A 513 -19.51 5.77 41.66
C LYS A 513 -18.10 5.39 41.19
N LYS A 514 -17.95 4.28 40.47
CA LYS A 514 -16.71 3.70 39.92
C LYS A 514 -16.65 3.67 38.38
N TRP A 515 -17.49 4.42 37.67
CA TRP A 515 -17.51 4.36 36.20
C TRP A 515 -16.14 4.71 35.55
N TYR A 516 -15.38 5.62 36.16
CA TYR A 516 -14.01 5.95 35.75
C TYR A 516 -13.04 4.78 35.97
N ASP A 517 -13.30 3.90 36.95
CA ASP A 517 -12.51 2.67 37.16
C ASP A 517 -12.73 1.63 36.05
N LYS A 518 -13.77 1.78 35.22
CA LYS A 518 -14.06 0.88 34.11
C LYS A 518 -13.16 1.08 32.89
N GLY A 519 -12.34 2.14 32.85
CA GLY A 519 -11.41 2.39 31.74
C GLY A 519 -10.40 1.27 31.51
N LYS A 520 -10.04 0.53 32.58
CA LYS A 520 -9.21 -0.69 32.48
C LYS A 520 -9.97 -1.90 31.90
N ASP A 521 -11.30 -1.86 31.95
CA ASP A 521 -12.20 -2.96 31.61
C ASP A 521 -12.99 -2.69 30.32
N GLY A 522 -12.69 -1.61 29.58
CA GLY A 522 -13.30 -1.31 28.28
C GLY A 522 -13.38 0.18 27.95
N VAL A 523 -14.17 0.50 26.93
CA VAL A 523 -14.35 1.85 26.39
C VAL A 523 -15.68 2.44 26.84
N LEU A 524 -15.65 3.71 27.25
CA LEU A 524 -16.84 4.52 27.51
C LEU A 524 -17.01 5.55 26.39
N LEU A 525 -18.09 5.45 25.62
CA LEU A 525 -18.45 6.48 24.63
C LEU A 525 -19.46 7.43 25.26
N VAL A 526 -19.14 8.72 25.25
CA VAL A 526 -20.03 9.80 25.65
C VAL A 526 -20.39 10.62 24.41
N SER A 527 -21.68 10.81 24.16
CA SER A 527 -22.17 11.54 22.99
C SER A 527 -23.30 12.50 23.36
N LEU A 528 -23.30 13.68 22.73
CA LEU A 528 -24.45 14.58 22.76
C LEU A 528 -25.39 14.22 21.62
N CYS A 529 -26.69 14.17 21.90
CA CYS A 529 -27.69 13.74 20.92
C CYS A 529 -28.97 14.57 21.06
N SER A 530 -29.54 15.03 19.94
CA SER A 530 -30.82 15.73 19.90
C SER A 530 -32.01 14.76 19.90
N THR A 531 -31.80 13.52 19.47
CA THR A 531 -32.84 12.48 19.36
C THR A 531 -32.62 11.30 20.32
N VAL A 532 -32.29 11.60 21.58
CA VAL A 532 -32.00 10.59 22.61
C VAL A 532 -33.08 9.52 22.76
N GLU A 533 -34.34 9.86 22.50
CA GLU A 533 -35.46 8.91 22.63
C GLU A 533 -35.44 7.79 21.59
N ASP A 534 -34.79 8.01 20.45
CA ASP A 534 -34.68 7.02 19.37
C ASP A 534 -33.80 5.84 19.78
N TYR A 535 -32.90 5.99 20.76
CA TYR A 535 -32.17 4.84 21.33
C TYR A 535 -33.10 3.77 21.91
N LYS A 536 -34.33 4.11 22.30
CA LYS A 536 -35.32 3.15 22.80
C LYS A 536 -35.89 2.27 21.69
N SER A 537 -35.88 2.72 20.44
CA SER A 537 -36.45 1.99 19.30
C SER A 537 -35.42 1.15 18.55
N ILE A 538 -34.12 1.26 18.90
CA ILE A 538 -33.04 0.49 18.27
C ILE A 538 -33.14 -0.98 18.69
N PRO A 539 -33.22 -1.93 17.74
CA PRO A 539 -33.31 -3.33 18.10
C PRO A 539 -32.00 -3.81 18.74
N THR A 540 -32.14 -4.52 19.86
CA THR A 540 -31.01 -4.95 20.70
C THR A 540 -30.40 -6.28 20.27
N THR A 541 -30.70 -6.75 19.05
CA THR A 541 -30.26 -8.04 18.51
C THR A 541 -28.82 -8.06 18.01
N SER A 542 -28.18 -6.89 17.86
CA SER A 542 -26.78 -6.81 17.43
C SER A 542 -25.84 -7.52 18.42
N PRO A 543 -24.92 -8.37 17.94
CA PRO A 543 -23.93 -9.03 18.79
C PRO A 543 -22.87 -8.06 19.35
N TYR A 544 -22.76 -6.86 18.77
CA TYR A 544 -21.76 -5.85 19.15
C TYR A 544 -22.29 -4.79 20.11
N ARG A 545 -23.54 -4.90 20.55
CA ARG A 545 -24.20 -3.90 21.39
C ARG A 545 -23.40 -3.60 22.68
N PRO A 546 -23.42 -2.36 23.17
CA PRO A 546 -22.82 -2.03 24.46
C PRO A 546 -23.48 -2.82 25.59
N LYS A 547 -22.71 -3.06 26.67
CA LYS A 547 -23.19 -3.76 27.86
C LYS A 547 -24.21 -2.93 28.64
N SER A 548 -24.07 -1.62 28.62
CA SER A 548 -25.01 -0.69 29.23
C SER A 548 -25.09 0.61 28.42
N ILE A 549 -26.30 1.13 28.32
CA ILE A 549 -26.61 2.45 27.73
C ILE A 549 -27.32 3.27 28.80
N ILE A 550 -26.79 4.44 29.11
CA ILE A 550 -27.40 5.41 30.02
C ILE A 550 -27.66 6.67 29.20
N TYR A 551 -28.82 7.28 29.36
CA TYR A 551 -29.12 8.52 28.67
C TYR A 551 -29.85 9.52 29.58
N SER A 552 -29.62 10.81 29.33
CA SER A 552 -30.40 11.92 29.89
C SER A 552 -31.25 12.57 28.80
N LYS A 553 -32.49 12.91 29.12
CA LYS A 553 -33.37 13.66 28.23
C LYS A 553 -33.42 15.12 28.66
N GLY A 554 -32.62 15.95 27.99
CA GLY A 554 -32.73 17.40 28.10
C GLY A 554 -33.87 17.98 27.25
N ASN A 555 -34.00 19.30 27.26
CA ASN A 555 -35.10 20.00 26.57
C ASN A 555 -34.96 20.02 25.04
N GLN A 556 -33.73 20.11 24.54
CA GLN A 556 -33.39 20.14 23.11
C GLN A 556 -32.26 19.18 22.75
N VAL A 557 -31.33 18.97 23.68
CA VAL A 557 -30.18 18.08 23.55
C VAL A 557 -30.09 17.27 24.84
N GLY A 558 -29.74 16.00 24.73
CA GLY A 558 -29.36 15.19 25.88
C GLY A 558 -28.03 14.51 25.66
N ALA A 559 -27.64 13.67 26.62
CA ALA A 559 -26.39 12.93 26.56
C ALA A 559 -26.66 11.43 26.62
N VAL A 560 -25.79 10.67 25.94
CA VAL A 560 -25.82 9.21 25.90
C VAL A 560 -24.43 8.70 26.30
N VAL A 561 -24.42 7.73 27.21
CA VAL A 561 -23.22 7.06 27.69
C VAL A 561 -23.36 5.57 27.40
N GLU A 562 -22.47 5.04 26.57
CA GLU A 562 -22.43 3.65 26.16
C GLU A 562 -21.15 3.01 26.68
N TYR A 563 -21.27 1.86 27.36
CA TYR A 563 -20.12 1.11 27.88
C TYR A 563 -19.91 -0.17 27.09
N PHE A 564 -18.73 -0.29 26.48
CA PHE A 564 -18.29 -1.45 25.72
C PHE A 564 -17.18 -2.17 26.50
N PRO A 565 -17.42 -3.39 27.01
CA PRO A 565 -16.39 -4.16 27.70
C PRO A 565 -15.33 -4.66 26.71
N VAL A 566 -14.11 -4.91 27.20
CA VAL A 566 -13.03 -5.54 26.42
C VAL A 566 -13.54 -6.88 25.83
N PRO A 567 -13.31 -7.14 24.52
CA PRO A 567 -13.63 -8.42 23.90
C PRO A 567 -12.95 -9.60 24.61
N LYS A 568 -13.67 -10.72 24.79
CA LYS A 568 -13.18 -11.87 25.57
C LYS A 568 -11.91 -12.55 25.02
N ASP A 569 -11.63 -12.36 23.74
CA ASP A 569 -10.50 -12.99 23.03
C ASP A 569 -9.21 -12.15 23.09
N VAL A 570 -9.20 -11.06 23.88
CA VAL A 570 -8.04 -10.18 24.04
C VAL A 570 -7.35 -10.48 25.37
N GLU A 571 -6.12 -10.99 25.31
CA GLU A 571 -5.22 -11.10 26.45
C GLU A 571 -4.26 -9.90 26.45
N VAL A 572 -4.27 -9.11 27.53
CA VAL A 572 -3.47 -7.88 27.64
C VAL A 572 -2.09 -8.24 28.16
N VAL A 573 -1.08 -8.19 27.27
CA VAL A 573 0.33 -8.50 27.60
C VAL A 573 1.19 -7.24 27.67
N ASN A 574 0.86 -6.21 26.87
CA ASN A 574 1.43 -4.85 26.89
C ASN A 574 0.27 -3.85 26.63
N VAL A 575 0.45 -2.55 26.87
CA VAL A 575 -0.55 -1.49 26.55
C VAL A 575 -0.05 -0.47 25.51
N THR A 576 1.22 -0.52 25.12
CA THR A 576 1.82 0.44 24.17
C THR A 576 1.21 0.30 22.76
N GLY A 577 0.76 1.41 22.17
CA GLY A 577 0.25 1.47 20.80
C GLY A 577 -1.18 0.94 20.59
N ALA A 578 -1.84 0.44 21.65
CA ALA A 578 -3.26 0.04 21.55
C ALA A 578 -4.19 1.23 21.28
N GLY A 579 -3.94 2.38 21.92
CA GLY A 579 -4.69 3.62 21.69
C GLY A 579 -4.60 4.06 20.24
N ASP A 580 -3.37 4.22 19.74
CA ASP A 580 -3.09 4.57 18.33
C ASP A 580 -3.82 3.64 17.34
N THR A 581 -3.83 2.33 17.62
CA THR A 581 -4.50 1.34 16.76
C THR A 581 -6.01 1.46 16.82
N LEU A 582 -6.57 1.67 18.02
CA LEU A 582 -7.99 1.91 18.22
C LEU A 582 -8.44 3.13 17.42
N VAL A 583 -7.71 4.24 17.52
CA VAL A 583 -8.02 5.48 16.81
C VAL A 583 -7.87 5.32 15.30
N GLY A 584 -6.79 4.68 14.83
CA GLY A 584 -6.58 4.44 13.40
C GLY A 584 -7.71 3.60 12.77
N TYR A 585 -8.15 2.54 13.47
CA TYR A 585 -9.28 1.73 13.01
C TYR A 585 -10.58 2.52 13.00
N LEU A 586 -10.86 3.29 14.06
CA LEU A 586 -12.06 4.13 14.14
C LEU A 586 -12.09 5.18 13.02
N ALA A 587 -10.99 5.90 12.80
CA ALA A 587 -10.89 6.91 11.75
C ALA A 587 -11.23 6.35 10.37
N ALA A 588 -10.69 5.17 10.04
CA ALA A 588 -11.01 4.46 8.80
C ALA A 588 -12.50 4.12 8.71
N LYS A 589 -13.11 3.57 9.77
CA LYS A 589 -14.55 3.22 9.74
C LYS A 589 -15.50 4.42 9.71
N ILE A 590 -15.11 5.51 10.36
CA ILE A 590 -15.85 6.77 10.29
C ILE A 590 -15.81 7.31 8.86
N SER A 591 -14.68 7.19 8.16
CA SER A 591 -14.58 7.64 6.76
C SER A 591 -15.50 6.90 5.78
N GLU A 592 -15.88 5.66 6.10
CA GLU A 592 -16.79 4.84 5.28
C GLU A 592 -18.28 5.10 5.57
N SER A 593 -18.64 5.26 6.84
CA SER A 593 -20.03 5.14 7.31
C SER A 593 -20.53 6.28 8.19
N ASN A 594 -19.64 7.24 8.49
CA ASN A 594 -19.88 8.48 9.22
C ASN A 594 -21.00 8.43 10.27
N TRP A 595 -20.77 7.65 11.33
CA TRP A 595 -21.70 7.53 12.46
C TRP A 595 -21.47 8.56 13.58
N LEU A 596 -20.58 9.55 13.39
CA LEU A 596 -20.33 10.63 14.37
C LEU A 596 -21.41 11.74 14.37
N HIS A 597 -22.52 11.53 13.65
CA HIS A 597 -23.63 12.48 13.61
C HIS A 597 -24.37 12.52 14.95
N HIS A 598 -24.88 13.69 15.34
CA HIS A 598 -25.58 13.92 16.61
C HIS A 598 -27.07 13.52 16.58
N GLU A 599 -27.55 13.04 15.42
CA GLU A 599 -28.89 12.51 15.18
C GLU A 599 -28.79 11.05 14.79
N ILE A 600 -29.75 10.23 15.27
CA ILE A 600 -29.89 8.84 14.84
C ILE A 600 -30.67 8.84 13.53
N GLY A 601 -29.98 8.60 12.41
CA GLY A 601 -30.61 8.49 11.09
C GLY A 601 -31.22 7.12 10.82
N SER A 602 -30.63 6.04 11.34
CA SER A 602 -31.16 4.68 11.20
C SER A 602 -30.60 3.69 12.24
N ALA A 603 -31.22 2.52 12.35
CA ALA A 603 -30.72 1.43 13.19
C ALA A 603 -29.37 0.89 12.66
N GLU A 604 -29.19 0.85 11.33
CA GLU A 604 -27.95 0.41 10.68
C GLU A 604 -26.77 1.31 11.03
N GLN A 605 -26.99 2.64 11.10
CA GLN A 605 -25.97 3.59 11.52
C GLN A 605 -25.46 3.26 12.93
N VAL A 606 -26.37 2.98 13.87
CA VAL A 606 -26.01 2.67 15.25
C VAL A 606 -25.37 1.27 15.38
N TRP A 607 -25.83 0.30 14.60
CA TRP A 607 -25.20 -1.02 14.55
C TRP A 607 -23.79 -0.97 13.96
N GLY A 608 -23.57 -0.16 12.91
CA GLY A 608 -22.26 0.09 12.33
C GLY A 608 -21.31 0.76 13.32
N LYS A 609 -21.80 1.71 14.13
CA LYS A 609 -21.05 2.28 15.26
C LYS A 609 -20.62 1.22 16.27
N TRP A 610 -21.56 0.41 16.75
CA TRP A 610 -21.28 -0.65 17.74
C TRP A 610 -20.25 -1.65 17.23
N GLU A 611 -20.39 -2.09 15.98
CA GLU A 611 -19.42 -2.96 15.32
C GLU A 611 -18.04 -2.30 15.19
N SER A 612 -18.00 -1.02 14.81
CA SER A 612 -16.74 -0.26 14.68
C SER A 612 -15.97 -0.21 15.99
N ILE A 613 -16.66 0.09 17.11
CA ILE A 613 -16.05 0.17 18.44
C ILE A 613 -15.58 -1.20 18.92
N TYR A 614 -16.37 -2.25 18.70
CA TYR A 614 -15.98 -3.62 19.05
C TYR A 614 -14.72 -4.07 18.29
N LYS A 615 -14.70 -3.87 16.96
CA LYS A 615 -13.57 -4.25 16.12
C LYS A 615 -12.32 -3.39 16.37
N ALA A 616 -12.49 -2.11 16.71
CA ALA A 616 -11.38 -1.25 17.13
C ALA A 616 -10.73 -1.77 18.42
N GLN A 617 -11.52 -2.18 19.42
CA GLN A 617 -11.00 -2.81 20.64
C GLN A 617 -10.29 -4.13 20.35
N LEU A 618 -10.81 -4.94 19.43
CA LEU A 618 -10.15 -6.18 19.02
C LEU A 618 -8.81 -5.92 18.31
N ALA A 619 -8.77 -4.95 17.39
CA ALA A 619 -7.54 -4.54 16.70
C ALA A 619 -6.48 -4.01 17.68
N ALA A 620 -6.91 -3.18 18.63
CA ALA A 620 -6.06 -2.73 19.73
C ALA A 620 -5.51 -3.92 20.52
N GLY A 621 -6.37 -4.85 20.94
CA GLY A 621 -5.99 -6.05 21.67
C GLY A 621 -5.01 -6.97 20.94
N LEU A 622 -5.17 -7.16 19.62
CA LEU A 622 -4.23 -7.93 18.80
C LEU A 622 -2.86 -7.27 18.71
N THR A 623 -2.80 -5.94 18.81
CA THR A 623 -1.52 -5.18 18.88
C THR A 623 -0.81 -5.44 20.20
N LEU A 624 -1.57 -5.65 21.29
CA LEU A 624 -1.03 -5.94 22.63
C LEU A 624 -0.46 -7.35 22.77
N GLY A 625 -0.88 -8.30 21.93
CA GLY A 625 -0.34 -9.66 21.87
C GLY A 625 0.89 -9.83 20.96
N CYS A 626 1.40 -8.75 20.34
CA CYS A 626 2.48 -8.84 19.33
C CYS A 626 3.91 -8.72 19.90
N ALA A 627 4.09 -8.50 21.21
CA ALA A 627 5.42 -8.28 21.80
C ALA A 627 6.40 -9.46 21.61
N ASP A 628 5.86 -10.67 21.41
CA ASP A 628 6.63 -11.90 21.28
C ASP A 628 6.62 -12.42 19.84
N SER A 629 6.92 -11.57 18.85
CA SER A 629 7.04 -12.02 17.46
C SER A 629 8.08 -11.26 16.64
N VAL A 630 8.66 -11.94 15.66
CA VAL A 630 9.67 -11.41 14.74
C VAL A 630 9.13 -11.37 13.32
N VAL A 631 9.41 -10.29 12.59
CA VAL A 631 9.06 -10.17 11.17
C VAL A 631 10.17 -10.84 10.36
N VAL A 632 9.86 -12.01 9.78
CA VAL A 632 10.82 -12.77 8.95
C VAL A 632 10.84 -12.25 7.51
N ASP A 633 9.68 -11.91 6.96
CA ASP A 633 9.49 -11.31 5.65
C ASP A 633 8.23 -10.45 5.69
N SER A 634 8.24 -9.27 5.05
CA SER A 634 7.09 -8.36 5.06
C SER A 634 5.82 -8.94 4.44
N SER A 635 5.94 -10.00 3.64
CA SER A 635 4.78 -10.69 3.09
C SER A 635 4.19 -11.73 4.04
N LEU A 636 4.88 -12.14 5.09
CA LEU A 636 4.46 -13.22 5.99
C LEU A 636 3.87 -12.69 7.30
N ASN A 637 3.03 -13.52 7.93
CA ASN A 637 2.66 -13.29 9.32
C ASN A 637 3.92 -13.40 10.20
N PRO A 638 4.08 -12.55 11.23
CA PRO A 638 5.19 -12.62 12.17
C PRO A 638 5.34 -14.01 12.81
N PHE A 639 6.57 -14.38 13.11
CA PHE A 639 6.89 -15.66 13.76
C PHE A 639 6.96 -15.41 15.26
N PRO A 640 6.32 -16.22 16.10
CA PRO A 640 6.36 -16.00 17.53
C PRO A 640 7.79 -16.25 18.06
N THR A 641 8.21 -15.53 19.09
CA THR A 641 9.49 -15.75 19.79
C THR A 641 9.44 -16.99 20.67
N GLU A 642 8.25 -17.45 21.05
CA GLU A 642 8.03 -18.69 21.79
C GLU A 642 6.93 -19.55 21.16
N ILE A 643 7.08 -20.87 21.25
CA ILE A 643 6.05 -21.82 20.81
C ILE A 643 5.76 -22.76 22.00
N PRO A 644 4.55 -22.71 22.58
CA PRO A 644 4.20 -23.58 23.68
C PRO A 644 4.02 -25.02 23.19
N LYS A 645 4.14 -25.96 24.12
CA LYS A 645 4.12 -27.40 23.87
C LYS A 645 2.95 -27.83 23.00
N GLY A 646 1.72 -27.37 23.23
CA GLY A 646 0.60 -27.47 22.27
C GLY A 646 0.58 -28.71 21.35
N LEU A 647 0.93 -28.51 20.07
CA LEU A 647 1.01 -29.54 19.01
C LEU A 647 2.26 -30.45 19.11
N PHE A 648 3.27 -29.98 19.82
CA PHE A 648 4.64 -30.47 19.91
C PHE A 648 4.91 -31.19 21.25
N HIS A 649 6.12 -31.73 21.40
CA HIS A 649 6.50 -32.47 22.61
C HIS A 649 7.16 -31.58 23.68
N ASN A 650 7.62 -30.39 23.30
CA ASN A 650 8.36 -29.46 24.15
C ASN A 650 7.89 -28.01 23.97
N ASP A 651 8.16 -27.15 24.95
CA ASP A 651 8.12 -25.69 24.76
C ASP A 651 9.39 -25.23 24.07
N PHE A 652 9.26 -24.32 23.12
CA PHE A 652 10.32 -23.88 22.23
C PHE A 652 10.52 -22.37 22.32
N GLN A 653 11.79 -21.93 22.26
CA GLN A 653 12.20 -20.54 22.16
C GLN A 653 12.88 -20.31 20.82
N LEU A 654 12.56 -19.20 20.16
CA LEU A 654 13.15 -18.84 18.88
C LEU A 654 14.66 -18.61 19.06
N LEU A 655 15.43 -19.34 18.29
CA LEU A 655 16.87 -19.20 18.23
C LEU A 655 17.29 -18.23 17.12
N GLY A 656 16.61 -18.28 15.97
CA GLY A 656 16.88 -17.37 14.87
C GLY A 656 15.93 -17.57 13.70
N HIS A 657 15.90 -16.60 12.80
CA HIS A 657 14.98 -16.58 11.66
C HIS A 657 15.59 -15.98 10.40
N GLY A 658 15.01 -16.29 9.25
CA GLY A 658 15.46 -15.74 7.97
C GLY A 658 14.61 -16.17 6.79
N VAL A 659 15.01 -15.76 5.59
CA VAL A 659 14.32 -16.08 4.35
C VAL A 659 15.21 -16.95 3.49
N ARG A 660 14.64 -18.00 2.90
CA ARG A 660 15.33 -18.79 1.87
C ARG A 660 15.08 -18.20 0.49
N SER A 661 16.15 -18.01 -0.27
CA SER A 661 16.10 -17.53 -1.66
C SER A 661 16.87 -18.45 -2.61
N VAL A 662 16.53 -18.46 -3.89
CA VAL A 662 17.31 -19.16 -4.94
C VAL A 662 18.24 -18.20 -5.69
N THR A 663 19.49 -18.65 -5.91
CA THR A 663 20.68 -17.84 -6.26
C THR A 663 20.72 -17.25 -7.66
N PHE A 664 19.78 -17.55 -8.56
CA PHE A 664 19.78 -17.02 -9.92
C PHE A 664 19.00 -15.70 -10.09
N ILE A 665 18.00 -15.42 -9.23
CA ILE A 665 17.10 -14.24 -9.34
C ILE A 665 16.72 -13.67 -7.95
N SER A 666 17.39 -14.07 -6.86
CA SER A 666 17.01 -13.72 -5.47
C SER A 666 15.53 -13.99 -5.17
N PHE A 667 14.97 -15.03 -5.78
CA PHE A 667 13.56 -15.36 -5.64
C PHE A 667 13.30 -16.01 -4.28
N LYS A 668 12.49 -15.36 -3.43
CA LYS A 668 12.15 -15.83 -2.07
C LYS A 668 11.23 -17.04 -2.12
N VAL A 669 11.55 -18.10 -1.39
CA VAL A 669 10.82 -19.38 -1.41
C VAL A 669 9.91 -19.51 -0.19
N TYR A 670 10.46 -19.32 1.01
CA TYR A 670 9.74 -19.35 2.28
C TYR A 670 10.53 -18.60 3.36
N GLY A 671 9.81 -18.13 4.38
CA GLY A 671 10.39 -17.73 5.66
C GLY A 671 10.64 -18.95 6.53
N VAL A 672 11.72 -18.93 7.31
CA VAL A 672 12.12 -20.02 8.20
C VAL A 672 12.50 -19.47 9.58
N GLY A 673 12.08 -20.18 10.62
CA GLY A 673 12.49 -19.95 12.01
C GLY A 673 12.99 -21.26 12.61
N ILE A 674 14.10 -21.20 13.32
CA ILE A 674 14.65 -22.33 14.09
C ILE A 674 14.47 -21.99 15.55
N TYR A 675 13.90 -22.93 16.29
CA TYR A 675 13.65 -22.82 17.72
C TYR A 675 14.39 -23.93 18.46
N ILE A 676 14.81 -23.66 19.70
CA ILE A 676 15.40 -24.61 20.62
C ILE A 676 14.40 -24.98 21.72
N ALA A 677 14.35 -26.25 22.10
CA ALA A 677 13.52 -26.68 23.23
C ALA A 677 14.04 -26.02 24.51
N LYS A 678 13.18 -25.31 25.26
CA LYS A 678 13.59 -24.54 26.46
C LYS A 678 14.32 -25.39 27.49
N LYS A 679 13.88 -26.65 27.66
CA LYS A 679 14.52 -27.62 28.57
C LYS A 679 15.96 -27.97 28.20
N ASP A 680 16.34 -27.83 26.94
CA ASP A 680 17.66 -28.21 26.42
C ASP A 680 18.62 -27.00 26.33
N ILE A 681 18.17 -25.78 26.64
CA ILE A 681 19.02 -24.58 26.65
C ILE A 681 20.27 -24.78 27.53
N PRO A 682 20.19 -25.26 28.78
CA PRO A 682 21.38 -25.49 29.60
C PRO A 682 22.38 -26.47 28.97
N LYS A 683 21.87 -27.47 28.24
CA LYS A 683 22.68 -28.46 27.52
C LYS A 683 23.40 -27.83 26.34
N ALA A 684 22.69 -26.99 25.56
CA ALA A 684 23.27 -26.25 24.46
C ALA A 684 24.33 -25.25 24.94
N SER A 685 24.06 -24.47 26.00
CA SER A 685 25.04 -23.52 26.56
C SER A 685 26.31 -24.23 27.04
N SER A 686 26.19 -25.42 27.65
CA SER A 686 27.34 -26.24 28.04
C SER A 686 28.20 -26.71 26.85
N VAL A 687 27.59 -27.02 25.69
CA VAL A 687 28.31 -27.43 24.48
C VAL A 687 29.01 -26.23 23.84
N LEU A 688 28.39 -25.05 23.91
CA LEU A 688 28.88 -23.81 23.30
C LEU A 688 29.95 -23.10 24.13
N MET A 689 30.09 -23.44 25.40
CA MET A 689 31.09 -22.86 26.30
C MET A 689 32.52 -23.00 25.71
N GLY A 690 33.15 -21.87 25.38
CA GLY A 690 34.49 -21.84 24.77
C GLY A 690 34.54 -22.23 23.28
N MET A 691 33.39 -22.49 22.65
CA MET A 691 33.28 -22.83 21.23
C MET A 691 32.32 -21.94 20.43
N ALA A 692 31.57 -21.04 21.09
CA ALA A 692 30.56 -20.18 20.45
C ALA A 692 31.11 -19.38 19.25
N ASP A 693 32.31 -18.80 19.36
CA ASP A 693 32.92 -18.03 18.26
C ASP A 693 33.23 -18.88 17.02
N LYS A 694 33.41 -20.20 17.19
CA LYS A 694 33.65 -21.13 16.08
C LYS A 694 32.42 -21.31 15.19
N LEU A 695 31.23 -20.93 15.65
CA LEU A 695 30.02 -20.91 14.82
C LEU A 695 30.09 -19.92 13.66
N LYS A 696 30.88 -18.84 13.81
CA LYS A 696 31.09 -17.82 12.76
C LYS A 696 31.93 -18.39 11.62
N ASP A 697 32.89 -19.27 11.92
CA ASP A 697 33.76 -19.89 10.94
C ASP A 697 33.02 -20.98 10.13
N PRO A 698 32.93 -20.86 8.78
CA PRO A 698 32.24 -21.85 7.96
C PRO A 698 32.84 -23.27 7.97
N GLN A 699 34.12 -23.42 8.28
CA GLN A 699 34.81 -24.70 8.38
C GLN A 699 34.64 -25.33 9.76
N GLU A 700 34.67 -24.52 10.83
CA GLU A 700 34.52 -25.03 12.21
C GLU A 700 33.07 -25.17 12.66
N SER A 701 32.15 -24.35 12.14
CA SER A 701 30.72 -24.34 12.53
C SER A 701 30.06 -25.70 12.41
N ALA A 702 30.39 -26.48 11.37
CA ALA A 702 29.83 -27.81 11.18
C ALA A 702 30.13 -28.75 12.37
N GLN A 703 31.34 -28.67 12.94
CA GLN A 703 31.72 -29.49 14.09
C GLN A 703 30.97 -29.08 15.36
N VAL A 704 30.72 -27.77 15.54
CA VAL A 704 29.96 -27.27 16.69
C VAL A 704 28.49 -27.71 16.60
N ILE A 705 27.88 -27.56 15.42
CA ILE A 705 26.50 -28.01 15.18
C ILE A 705 26.39 -29.53 15.35
N GLU A 706 27.36 -30.32 14.88
CA GLU A 706 27.40 -31.76 15.12
C GLU A 706 27.43 -32.11 16.60
N LYS A 707 28.25 -31.42 17.42
CA LYS A 707 28.27 -31.64 18.87
C LYS A 707 26.94 -31.31 19.54
N LEU A 708 26.23 -30.27 19.10
CA LEU A 708 24.90 -29.94 19.62
C LEU A 708 23.89 -31.06 19.30
N LEU A 709 23.93 -31.57 18.07
CA LEU A 709 23.06 -32.66 17.63
C LEU A 709 23.41 -34.00 18.30
N ASP A 710 24.70 -34.29 18.52
CA ASP A 710 25.18 -35.47 19.25
C ASP A 710 24.82 -35.39 20.74
N SER A 711 24.72 -34.18 21.26
CA SER A 711 24.18 -33.89 22.58
C SER A 711 22.66 -33.87 22.58
N ASP A 712 21.97 -34.41 21.57
CA ASP A 712 20.51 -34.62 21.59
C ASP A 712 19.72 -33.37 22.04
N VAL A 713 20.14 -32.19 21.55
CA VAL A 713 19.42 -30.91 21.72
C VAL A 713 18.28 -30.86 20.70
N LYS A 714 17.06 -30.60 21.16
CA LYS A 714 15.88 -30.64 20.29
C LYS A 714 15.64 -29.28 19.66
N PHE A 715 15.46 -29.29 18.34
CA PHE A 715 15.11 -28.13 17.55
C PHE A 715 13.74 -28.29 16.91
N LEU A 716 13.08 -27.17 16.65
CA LEU A 716 11.86 -27.09 15.85
C LEU A 716 12.11 -26.14 14.68
N VAL A 717 11.90 -26.62 13.45
CA VAL A 717 11.99 -25.79 12.25
C VAL A 717 10.59 -25.40 11.80
N ARG A 718 10.29 -24.11 11.75
CA ARG A 718 9.04 -23.53 11.23
C ARG A 718 9.26 -23.00 9.83
N LEU A 719 8.44 -23.41 8.86
CA LEU A 719 8.51 -22.97 7.46
C LEU A 719 7.18 -22.35 7.03
N ALA A 720 7.22 -21.15 6.43
CA ALA A 720 6.05 -20.44 5.91
C ALA A 720 6.27 -20.00 4.44
N PRO A 721 5.50 -20.50 3.47
CA PRO A 721 5.61 -20.08 2.07
C PRO A 721 5.25 -18.61 1.90
N VAL A 722 6.10 -17.85 1.20
CA VAL A 722 5.84 -16.43 0.86
C VAL A 722 4.82 -16.25 -0.26
N ARG A 723 4.44 -17.35 -0.92
CA ARG A 723 3.45 -17.44 -2.00
C ARG A 723 2.79 -18.81 -1.99
N ASN A 724 1.67 -18.94 -2.70
CA ASN A 724 1.00 -20.22 -2.88
C ASN A 724 1.95 -21.23 -3.56
N THR A 725 2.01 -22.44 -3.01
CA THR A 725 2.79 -23.57 -3.50
C THR A 725 1.99 -24.85 -3.33
N ASP A 726 2.64 -26.01 -3.30
CA ASP A 726 2.02 -27.31 -3.04
C ASP A 726 2.95 -28.22 -2.24
N PHE A 727 2.38 -29.31 -1.71
CA PHE A 727 3.11 -30.26 -0.89
C PHE A 727 4.26 -30.96 -1.63
N ASN A 728 4.16 -31.17 -2.95
CA ASN A 728 5.24 -31.79 -3.71
C ASN A 728 6.42 -30.84 -3.87
N HIS A 729 6.16 -29.56 -4.16
CA HIS A 729 7.20 -28.54 -4.22
C HIS A 729 7.95 -28.38 -2.89
N LEU A 730 7.24 -28.40 -1.76
CA LEU A 730 7.88 -28.34 -0.43
C LEU A 730 8.73 -29.59 -0.15
N LYS A 731 8.18 -30.78 -0.40
CA LYS A 731 8.88 -32.06 -0.24
C LYS A 731 10.16 -32.13 -1.07
N ASP A 732 10.07 -31.85 -2.37
CA ASP A 732 11.20 -31.89 -3.28
C ASP A 732 12.23 -30.82 -2.93
N GLY A 733 11.78 -29.65 -2.48
CA GLY A 733 12.61 -28.59 -1.94
C GLY A 733 13.43 -29.05 -0.73
N LEU A 734 12.80 -29.71 0.24
CA LEU A 734 13.48 -30.25 1.43
C LEU A 734 14.49 -31.33 1.05
N ILE A 735 14.10 -32.31 0.22
CA ILE A 735 14.99 -33.38 -0.24
C ILE A 735 16.23 -32.81 -0.95
N LYS A 736 16.03 -31.86 -1.87
CA LYS A 736 17.16 -31.19 -2.55
C LYS A 736 18.08 -30.45 -1.58
N SER A 737 17.51 -29.90 -0.51
CA SER A 737 18.28 -29.18 0.51
C SER A 737 19.17 -30.14 1.28
N ILE A 738 18.60 -31.23 1.77
CA ILE A 738 19.34 -32.28 2.49
C ILE A 738 20.47 -32.84 1.61
N LEU A 739 20.22 -33.09 0.33
CA LEU A 739 21.22 -33.60 -0.62
C LEU A 739 22.29 -32.57 -1.02
N ALA A 740 22.07 -31.28 -0.78
CA ALA A 740 23.01 -30.22 -1.16
C ALA A 740 24.22 -30.16 -0.22
N HIS A 741 24.11 -30.68 1.00
CA HIS A 741 25.21 -30.68 1.96
C HIS A 741 26.36 -31.58 1.48
N PRO A 742 27.64 -31.16 1.56
CA PRO A 742 28.76 -31.95 1.06
C PRO A 742 28.83 -33.37 1.66
N LYS A 743 28.59 -33.50 2.97
CA LYS A 743 28.61 -34.81 3.67
C LYS A 743 27.51 -35.76 3.21
N SER A 744 26.39 -35.24 2.68
CA SER A 744 25.32 -36.08 2.11
C SER A 744 25.79 -36.91 0.91
N LYS A 745 26.87 -36.50 0.23
CA LYS A 745 27.47 -37.26 -0.88
C LYS A 745 28.21 -38.52 -0.41
N GLU A 746 28.73 -38.50 0.82
CA GLU A 746 29.54 -39.59 1.40
C GLU A 746 28.66 -40.72 1.96
N MET A 747 27.40 -40.41 2.32
CA MET A 747 26.47 -41.32 2.99
C MET A 747 25.18 -41.60 2.18
N LYS A 748 25.29 -41.62 0.84
CA LYS A 748 24.14 -41.72 -0.07
C LYS A 748 23.21 -42.91 0.22
N THR A 749 23.75 -44.08 0.53
CA THR A 749 22.97 -45.31 0.73
C THR A 749 22.16 -45.23 2.03
N GLU A 750 22.80 -44.83 3.13
CA GLU A 750 22.18 -44.70 4.46
C GLU A 750 21.15 -43.57 4.51
N LEU A 751 21.45 -42.44 3.84
CA LEU A 751 20.53 -41.32 3.71
C LEU A 751 19.32 -41.66 2.82
N GLY A 752 19.46 -42.61 1.88
CA GLY A 752 18.40 -43.04 0.98
C GLY A 752 17.15 -43.52 1.72
N VAL A 753 17.33 -44.35 2.77
CA VAL A 753 16.24 -44.87 3.61
C VAL A 753 15.47 -43.72 4.27
N GLY A 754 16.18 -42.77 4.89
CA GLY A 754 15.54 -41.61 5.52
C GLY A 754 14.85 -40.66 4.54
N LEU A 755 15.36 -40.53 3.32
CA LEU A 755 14.70 -39.73 2.28
C LEU A 755 13.40 -40.41 1.80
N ASP A 756 13.32 -41.74 1.81
CA ASP A 756 12.09 -42.46 1.50
C ASP A 756 11.05 -42.31 2.61
N GLU A 757 11.46 -42.37 3.89
CA GLU A 757 10.60 -42.03 5.02
C GLU A 757 10.05 -40.60 4.92
N LEU A 758 10.91 -39.62 4.57
CA LEU A 758 10.49 -38.24 4.34
C LEU A 758 9.48 -38.12 3.19
N ARG A 759 9.66 -38.89 2.11
CA ARG A 759 8.67 -38.93 1.01
C ARG A 759 7.34 -39.49 1.48
N GLN A 760 7.36 -40.52 2.32
CA GLN A 760 6.16 -41.13 2.89
C GLN A 760 5.44 -40.19 3.86
N ALA A 761 6.15 -39.39 4.65
CA ALA A 761 5.53 -38.39 5.53
C ALA A 761 4.71 -37.33 4.76
N PHE A 762 5.02 -37.08 3.48
CA PHE A 762 4.23 -36.23 2.58
C PHE A 762 3.11 -37.01 1.87
N THR A 763 2.21 -37.64 2.63
CA THR A 763 1.09 -38.43 2.08
C THR A 763 0.04 -37.61 1.33
N ARG A 764 -0.11 -36.31 1.67
CA ARG A 764 -1.14 -35.44 1.14
C ARG A 764 -0.74 -34.78 -0.18
N ARG A 765 -1.66 -34.76 -1.14
CA ARG A 765 -1.57 -33.98 -2.38
C ARG A 765 -2.43 -32.72 -2.25
N GLY A 766 -2.03 -31.62 -2.88
CA GLY A 766 -2.79 -30.37 -2.90
C GLY A 766 -1.94 -29.14 -2.67
N THR A 767 -2.58 -27.98 -2.72
CA THR A 767 -1.94 -26.67 -2.56
C THR A 767 -1.60 -26.39 -1.10
N VAL A 768 -0.52 -25.63 -0.91
CA VAL A 768 -0.11 -25.03 0.35
C VAL A 768 -0.13 -23.51 0.13
N PRO A 769 -1.19 -22.82 0.56
CA PRO A 769 -1.28 -21.38 0.45
C PRO A 769 -0.18 -20.65 1.23
N LYS A 770 0.03 -19.38 0.88
CA LYS A 770 0.85 -18.45 1.64
C LYS A 770 0.45 -18.45 3.13
N ASN A 771 1.41 -18.29 4.05
CA ASN A 771 1.23 -18.31 5.52
C ASN A 771 0.78 -19.64 6.14
N HIS A 772 0.54 -20.70 5.37
CA HIS A 772 0.33 -22.02 5.96
C HIS A 772 1.67 -22.60 6.42
N LEU A 773 1.69 -23.23 7.60
CA LEU A 773 2.94 -23.55 8.28
C LEU A 773 3.26 -25.04 8.17
N LEU A 774 4.52 -25.34 7.87
CA LEU A 774 5.10 -26.67 8.01
C LEU A 774 6.10 -26.64 9.16
N TYR A 775 5.92 -27.53 10.12
CA TYR A 775 6.78 -27.72 11.27
C TYR A 775 7.55 -29.03 11.18
N LEU A 776 8.84 -28.99 11.51
CA LEU A 776 9.72 -30.16 11.59
C LEU A 776 10.30 -30.20 13.02
N GLU A 777 9.73 -31.01 13.89
CA GLU A 777 10.17 -31.18 15.29
C GLU A 777 11.20 -32.31 15.38
N MET A 778 12.36 -32.04 15.96
CA MET A 778 13.32 -33.09 16.30
C MET A 778 12.94 -33.78 17.61
N LEU A 779 12.86 -35.10 17.57
CA LEU A 779 12.52 -35.97 18.70
C LEU A 779 13.77 -36.72 19.18
N ASP A 780 13.58 -37.51 20.25
CA ASP A 780 14.66 -38.31 20.86
C ASP A 780 15.32 -39.23 19.83
N GLY A 781 16.65 -39.33 19.91
CA GLY A 781 17.44 -40.15 18.99
C GLY A 781 17.57 -39.56 17.59
N GLY A 782 17.23 -38.28 17.40
CA GLY A 782 17.37 -37.55 16.13
C GLY A 782 16.24 -37.76 15.13
N LYS A 783 15.16 -38.47 15.50
CA LYS A 783 13.97 -38.60 14.65
C LYS A 783 13.33 -37.24 14.36
N MET A 784 12.52 -37.14 13.33
CA MET A 784 11.87 -35.88 12.95
C MET A 784 10.38 -36.07 12.66
N GLU A 785 9.53 -35.36 13.39
CA GLU A 785 8.08 -35.34 13.16
C GLU A 785 7.67 -34.12 12.34
N LEU A 786 6.83 -34.34 11.32
CA LEU A 786 6.30 -33.31 10.45
C LEU A 786 4.87 -32.97 10.84
N SER A 787 4.56 -31.69 10.97
CA SER A 787 3.21 -31.20 11.26
C SER A 787 2.82 -30.05 10.34
N TYR A 788 1.54 -29.98 9.98
CA TYR A 788 1.00 -28.94 9.11
C TYR A 788 -0.09 -28.13 9.80
N VAL A 789 -0.01 -26.81 9.68
CA VAL A 789 -0.98 -25.86 10.24
C VAL A 789 -1.57 -24.99 9.14
N ASN A 790 -2.89 -25.05 9.03
CA ASN A 790 -3.70 -24.09 8.28
C ASN A 790 -4.30 -23.11 9.31
N PRO A 791 -4.18 -21.78 9.14
CA PRO A 791 -4.78 -20.81 10.06
C PRO A 791 -6.29 -21.01 10.31
N GLU A 792 -7.03 -21.58 9.36
CA GLU A 792 -8.48 -21.77 9.42
C GLU A 792 -8.91 -23.17 9.91
N LYS A 793 -7.98 -24.12 10.09
CA LYS A 793 -8.31 -25.52 10.43
C LYS A 793 -7.43 -26.04 11.56
N LYS A 794 -7.90 -27.09 12.25
CA LYS A 794 -7.10 -27.75 13.28
C LYS A 794 -5.76 -28.26 12.71
N PRO A 795 -4.63 -28.02 13.40
CA PRO A 795 -3.34 -28.63 13.08
C PRO A 795 -3.42 -30.15 12.99
N TYR A 796 -2.57 -30.76 12.16
CA TYR A 796 -2.43 -32.22 12.13
C TYR A 796 -0.99 -32.66 11.88
N LYS A 797 -0.66 -33.85 12.39
CA LYS A 797 0.63 -34.52 12.20
C LYS A 797 0.65 -35.23 10.84
N MET A 798 1.71 -35.04 10.07
CA MET A 798 1.88 -35.60 8.73
C MET A 798 2.58 -36.96 8.74
N GLY A 799 3.60 -37.13 9.60
CA GLY A 799 4.36 -38.36 9.72
C GLY A 799 5.68 -38.16 10.46
N VAL A 800 6.38 -39.26 10.72
CA VAL A 800 7.68 -39.29 11.42
C VAL A 800 8.72 -39.89 10.48
N VAL A 801 9.91 -39.29 10.48
CA VAL A 801 11.13 -39.80 9.85
C VAL A 801 12.00 -40.37 10.96
N ASP A 802 12.19 -41.67 10.97
CA ASP A 802 12.93 -42.39 12.01
C ASP A 802 14.45 -42.25 11.84
N SER A 803 14.92 -42.07 10.60
CA SER A 803 16.34 -41.88 10.31
C SER A 803 16.86 -40.54 10.86
N PRO A 804 17.84 -40.53 11.78
CA PRO A 804 18.41 -39.30 12.31
C PRO A 804 19.28 -38.55 11.31
N LEU A 805 19.62 -39.18 10.18
CA LEU A 805 20.44 -38.58 9.15
C LEU A 805 19.70 -37.44 8.44
N VAL A 806 18.38 -37.53 8.29
CA VAL A 806 17.58 -36.52 7.61
C VAL A 806 17.58 -35.20 8.39
N SER A 807 17.24 -35.26 9.68
CA SER A 807 17.23 -34.08 10.56
C SER A 807 18.63 -33.49 10.71
N ARG A 808 19.64 -34.34 10.91
CA ARG A 808 21.05 -33.93 11.02
C ARG A 808 21.53 -33.17 9.79
N GLN A 809 21.37 -33.73 8.60
CA GLN A 809 21.82 -33.06 7.37
C GLN A 809 21.00 -31.79 7.08
N LEU A 810 19.71 -31.77 7.41
CA LEU A 810 18.90 -30.56 7.27
C LEU A 810 19.41 -29.43 8.18
N MET A 811 19.67 -29.73 9.46
CA MET A 811 20.18 -28.75 10.42
C MET A 811 21.58 -28.26 10.04
N LEU A 812 22.48 -29.15 9.63
CA LEU A 812 23.81 -28.75 9.14
C LEU A 812 23.71 -27.82 7.93
N GLN A 813 22.80 -28.11 7.02
CA GLN A 813 22.60 -27.32 5.81
C GLN A 813 21.97 -25.93 6.08
N TYR A 814 21.25 -25.76 7.19
CA TYR A 814 20.79 -24.45 7.65
C TYR A 814 21.82 -23.68 8.48
N LEU A 815 22.52 -24.36 9.39
CA LEU A 815 23.29 -23.72 10.45
C LEU A 815 24.81 -23.70 10.20
N SER A 816 25.32 -24.43 9.22
CA SER A 816 26.76 -24.60 9.01
C SER A 816 27.20 -24.52 7.55
N GLY A 817 28.53 -24.48 7.35
CA GLY A 817 29.17 -24.55 6.04
C GLY A 817 29.26 -23.21 5.30
N ALA A 818 30.03 -23.20 4.20
CA ALA A 818 30.29 -21.99 3.41
C ALA A 818 29.10 -21.49 2.57
N LYS A 819 28.05 -22.31 2.42
CA LYS A 819 26.87 -22.01 1.59
C LYS A 819 25.58 -22.52 2.28
N PRO A 820 25.17 -21.90 3.40
CA PRO A 820 23.92 -22.27 4.08
C PRO A 820 22.70 -21.99 3.19
N LEU A 821 21.57 -22.66 3.45
CA LEU A 821 20.33 -22.44 2.68
C LEU A 821 19.79 -21.02 2.79
N SER A 822 20.03 -20.40 3.93
CA SER A 822 19.65 -19.03 4.23
C SER A 822 20.76 -18.41 5.07
N PRO A 823 21.63 -17.58 4.48
CA PRO A 823 22.67 -16.88 5.21
C PRO A 823 22.10 -16.05 6.37
N SER A 824 20.99 -15.33 6.15
CA SER A 824 20.36 -14.52 7.20
C SER A 824 19.83 -15.36 8.37
N LEU A 825 19.24 -16.53 8.09
CA LEU A 825 18.86 -17.47 9.16
C LEU A 825 20.08 -17.95 9.95
N ARG A 826 21.16 -18.32 9.26
CA ARG A 826 22.39 -18.81 9.91
C ARG A 826 22.93 -17.73 10.85
N ASP A 827 23.11 -16.51 10.37
CA ASP A 827 23.67 -15.42 11.16
C ASP A 827 22.78 -15.11 12.37
N SER A 828 21.45 -15.05 12.17
CA SER A 828 20.48 -14.88 13.26
C SER A 828 20.54 -16.01 14.31
N CYS A 829 20.69 -17.27 13.89
CA CYS A 829 20.83 -18.39 14.83
C CYS A 829 22.17 -18.38 15.57
N ILE A 830 23.26 -17.88 14.95
CA ILE A 830 24.56 -17.72 15.61
C ILE A 830 24.44 -16.70 16.73
N GLU A 831 23.80 -15.55 16.47
CA GLU A 831 23.51 -14.55 17.50
C GLU A 831 22.65 -15.16 18.61
N GLY A 832 21.60 -15.91 18.26
CA GLY A 832 20.79 -16.65 19.21
C GLY A 832 21.61 -17.58 20.11
N PHE A 833 22.48 -18.40 19.53
CA PHE A 833 23.36 -19.31 20.28
C PHE A 833 24.36 -18.57 21.18
N ILE A 834 24.86 -17.40 20.76
CA ILE A 834 25.78 -16.59 21.58
C ILE A 834 25.03 -15.97 22.78
N ASN A 835 23.73 -15.73 22.65
CA ASN A 835 22.89 -15.13 23.68
C ASN A 835 22.21 -16.15 24.62
N LEU A 836 22.37 -17.47 24.37
CA LEU A 836 21.98 -18.56 25.29
C LEU A 836 22.98 -18.71 26.43
#